data_AF-A0A239LVG3-F1
#
_entry.id   AF-A0A239LVG3-F1
#
_cell.length_a   1.000
_cell.length_b   1.000
_cell.length_c   1.000
_cell.angle_alpha   90.00
_cell.angle_beta   90.00
_cell.angle_gamma   90.00
#
_symmetry.space_group_name_H-M   'P 1'
#
loop_
_entity.id
_entity.type
_entity.pdbx_description
1 polymer ?
#
loop_
_entity_poly.entity_id
_entity_poly.type
_entity_poly.pdbx_seq_one_letter_code
_entity_poly.pdbx_strand_id
1 'polypeptide(L)'
;MLESTTKTEFRHVSYLWDEEKAAKLAGDEVGLLIYRSNLLGADLRLTNYGGGNTSCKAMAKDPLTGQETEVMWVKGSGGDLGTLKRSGLAALYVDRLRSLKNVYRGIAHEDEMVELFNHSIFDLSSKAPSIDTPLHGFLPFKHIDHLHPDAAIAIAAAKDGKKITEELFSGTIGWVDWQRPGFDLGLQLRQCLEENPGIRGIMLGSHGLFTWGNTAYESYMNTLEVIERCAEYLEQNIGKKGPVFGGAKIQSLEERQRRKQAAALVPVLRGFCSSERHMVGHFTDDARVLEFINSNDLERLAPMGTSCPDHFLRTKISPLVLNLKPDEDLSDVKALKERLAPAFEKYRQMYADYYENHKHPNSPAVRDKNPVVILYPGVGMFTFSKDKQTTRVASEFYINAINVMKGAEAVSEYISLPRQEAFDIEYWLLEEAKLQRMPTPKALSGRIALITGSAGGIGKAIAKKFVEEGAVVVLNDMNEERLEGAGVEFKAAYGKDSYATAVLDVTKGDQIQEAFNTAALAFGGVDIIVNNAGLSISKSIEDHTDKDWDLLYDVLVKGQFMVTQAGVELMRKQDIGGDVLNIVSKNALVSGPNNAGYGSAKAAQLHLSRLNAAELGGDGIRVNVVNPDAVISDSNIWAGGWAEGRAKAYGVKVEELPEFYAKRTLLNEIILPEDIANACFAFVGGLLNKSTGNVLNVDGGVAMAFVR
;
A
#
# COMPACT_ATOMS: atom_id res chain seq x y z
N MET A 1 -16.72 35.20 37.62
CA MET A 1 -15.60 34.27 37.88
C MET A 1 -15.93 33.00 37.14
N LEU A 2 -15.24 32.77 36.02
CA LEU A 2 -15.39 31.59 35.17
C LEU A 2 -14.73 30.43 35.90
N GLU A 3 -15.52 29.42 36.28
CA GLU A 3 -14.99 28.15 36.77
C GLU A 3 -14.14 27.51 35.66
N SER A 4 -12.89 27.27 36.01
CA SER A 4 -11.91 26.51 35.26
C SER A 4 -12.48 25.13 34.94
N THR A 5 -12.91 24.92 33.70
CA THR A 5 -13.16 23.60 33.13
C THR A 5 -11.85 22.80 33.19
N THR A 6 -11.83 21.80 34.07
CA THR A 6 -10.80 20.75 34.05
C THR A 6 -10.76 20.17 32.65
N LYS A 7 -9.73 20.49 31.86
CA LYS A 7 -9.46 19.78 30.61
C LYS A 7 -9.29 18.32 30.96
N THR A 8 -10.20 17.46 30.51
CA THR A 8 -10.04 16.01 30.58
C THR A 8 -8.73 15.66 29.88
N GLU A 9 -7.70 15.27 30.62
CA GLU A 9 -6.44 14.82 30.02
C GLU A 9 -6.62 13.37 29.55
N PHE A 10 -6.76 13.20 28.23
CA PHE A 10 -6.72 11.88 27.60
C PHE A 10 -5.27 11.42 27.43
N ARG A 11 -4.98 10.15 27.76
CA ARG A 11 -3.65 9.53 27.66
C ARG A 11 -3.56 8.60 26.45
N HIS A 12 -4.65 7.89 26.13
CA HIS A 12 -4.68 6.85 25.09
C HIS A 12 -5.39 7.26 23.81
N VAL A 13 -6.08 8.40 23.82
CA VAL A 13 -6.72 9.01 22.64
C VAL A 13 -6.30 10.47 22.45
N SER A 14 -6.41 11.00 21.23
CA SER A 14 -6.07 12.39 20.93
C SER A 14 -7.30 13.30 20.95
N TYR A 15 -7.31 14.30 21.84
CA TYR A 15 -8.25 15.41 21.75
C TYR A 15 -7.74 16.44 20.73
N LEU A 16 -8.40 16.49 19.57
CA LEU A 16 -8.02 17.32 18.42
C LEU A 16 -9.06 18.39 18.08
N TRP A 17 -10.09 18.56 18.92
CA TRP A 17 -11.17 19.51 18.66
C TRP A 17 -10.73 20.95 18.88
N ASP A 18 -10.75 21.72 17.79
CA ASP A 18 -10.59 23.18 17.76
C ASP A 18 -11.98 23.86 17.76
N GLU A 19 -12.23 24.65 18.80
CA GLU A 19 -13.48 25.38 19.02
C GLU A 19 -13.70 26.52 18.01
N GLU A 20 -12.65 27.22 17.59
CA GLU A 20 -12.78 28.31 16.60
C GLU A 20 -13.16 27.75 15.23
N LYS A 21 -12.60 26.58 14.88
CA LYS A 21 -12.95 25.88 13.65
C LYS A 21 -14.38 25.33 13.70
N ALA A 22 -14.80 24.77 14.84
CA ALA A 22 -16.17 24.31 15.04
C ALA A 22 -17.19 25.46 14.97
N ALA A 23 -16.88 26.61 15.59
CA ALA A 23 -17.76 27.78 15.58
C ALA A 23 -18.02 28.33 14.17
N LYS A 24 -17.04 28.25 13.26
CA LYS A 24 -17.19 28.61 11.84
C LYS A 24 -18.17 27.71 11.07
N LEU A 25 -18.46 26.52 11.61
CA LEU A 25 -19.37 25.53 11.03
C LEU A 25 -20.72 25.49 11.78
N ALA A 26 -20.97 26.42 12.72
CA ALA A 26 -22.22 26.45 13.48
C ALA A 26 -23.44 26.57 12.55
N GLY A 27 -24.41 25.68 12.72
CA GLY A 27 -25.59 25.57 11.86
C GLY A 27 -25.38 24.74 10.58
N ASP A 28 -24.15 24.33 10.26
CA ASP A 28 -23.83 23.36 9.20
C ASP A 28 -23.48 22.00 9.81
N GLU A 29 -24.52 21.21 10.13
CA GLU A 29 -24.35 19.89 10.75
C GLU A 29 -23.56 18.91 9.87
N VAL A 30 -23.62 19.05 8.53
CA VAL A 30 -22.87 18.21 7.59
C VAL A 30 -21.40 18.62 7.59
N GLY A 31 -21.10 19.91 7.65
CA GLY A 31 -19.75 20.44 7.86
C GLY A 31 -19.15 19.95 9.19
N LEU A 32 -19.92 20.00 10.28
CA LEU A 32 -19.51 19.48 11.59
C LEU A 32 -19.30 17.96 11.59
N LEU A 33 -20.12 17.19 10.89
CA LEU A 33 -19.90 15.75 10.67
C LEU A 33 -18.56 15.50 10.00
N ILE A 34 -18.27 16.18 8.89
CA ILE A 34 -17.01 16.01 8.14
C ILE A 34 -15.82 16.39 9.04
N TYR A 35 -15.96 17.48 9.78
CA TYR A 35 -14.93 17.91 10.72
C TYR A 35 -14.65 16.86 11.80
N ARG A 36 -15.69 16.39 12.50
CA ARG A 36 -15.58 15.32 13.52
C ARG A 36 -14.94 14.05 12.93
N SER A 37 -15.39 13.65 11.74
CA SER A 37 -14.90 12.45 11.05
C SER A 37 -13.39 12.53 10.79
N ASN A 38 -12.92 13.70 10.31
CA ASN A 38 -11.50 13.90 10.04
C ASN A 38 -10.66 13.90 11.34
N LEU A 39 -11.19 14.41 12.45
CA LEU A 39 -10.50 14.34 13.75
C LEU A 39 -10.40 12.89 14.26
N LEU A 40 -11.50 12.14 14.22
CA LEU A 40 -11.51 10.74 14.65
C LEU A 40 -10.61 9.87 13.76
N GLY A 41 -10.64 10.08 12.44
CA GLY A 41 -9.81 9.36 11.49
C GLY A 41 -8.33 9.77 11.47
N ALA A 42 -7.96 10.88 12.11
CA ALA A 42 -6.56 11.30 12.24
C ALA A 42 -5.81 10.48 13.31
N ASP A 43 -6.53 9.90 14.27
CA ASP A 43 -5.97 9.03 15.30
C ASP A 43 -6.26 7.56 14.99
N LEU A 44 -5.27 6.87 14.43
CA LEU A 44 -5.40 5.47 13.99
C LEU A 44 -5.62 4.47 15.15
N ARG A 45 -5.54 4.92 16.41
CA ARG A 45 -5.96 4.11 17.56
C ARG A 45 -7.48 4.04 17.70
N LEU A 46 -8.19 5.02 17.12
CA LEU A 46 -9.64 5.12 17.18
C LEU A 46 -10.31 4.35 16.04
N THR A 47 -9.68 4.31 14.87
CA THR A 47 -10.25 3.64 13.70
C THR A 47 -9.16 3.21 12.70
N ASN A 48 -9.43 2.12 11.99
CA ASN A 48 -8.56 1.59 10.96
C ASN A 48 -8.67 2.39 9.65
N TYR A 49 -7.67 2.28 8.77
CA TYR A 49 -7.68 2.91 7.46
C TYR A 49 -8.87 2.40 6.61
N GLY A 50 -9.76 3.32 6.19
CA GLY A 50 -10.98 2.97 5.46
C GLY A 50 -12.10 2.31 6.27
N GLY A 51 -11.87 2.06 7.57
CA GLY A 51 -12.85 1.50 8.52
C GLY A 51 -13.64 2.58 9.29
N GLY A 52 -14.64 2.13 10.05
CA GLY A 52 -15.57 2.96 10.82
C GLY A 52 -16.58 3.73 9.97
N ASN A 53 -17.68 4.19 10.57
CA ASN A 53 -18.71 5.02 9.94
C ASN A 53 -19.16 6.14 10.88
N THR A 54 -19.29 7.36 10.38
CA THR A 54 -19.83 8.49 11.14
C THR A 54 -21.06 9.02 10.41
N SER A 55 -22.03 9.53 11.18
CA SER A 55 -23.25 10.09 10.62
C SER A 55 -23.78 11.29 11.39
N CYS A 56 -24.56 12.12 10.70
CA CYS A 56 -25.46 13.09 11.28
C CYS A 56 -26.86 13.01 10.65
N LYS A 57 -27.91 13.29 11.43
CA LYS A 57 -29.27 13.52 10.96
C LYS A 57 -29.58 15.00 11.05
N ALA A 58 -29.96 15.61 9.93
CA ALA A 58 -30.24 17.02 9.82
C ALA A 58 -31.47 17.26 8.95
N MET A 59 -32.21 18.35 9.22
CA MET A 59 -33.31 18.76 8.36
C MET A 59 -32.76 19.33 7.04
N ALA A 60 -33.34 18.94 5.93
CA ALA A 60 -33.05 19.50 4.62
C ALA A 60 -34.35 19.64 3.81
N LYS A 61 -34.36 20.63 2.92
CA LYS A 61 -35.47 20.84 1.99
C LYS A 61 -35.46 19.77 0.90
N ASP A 62 -36.52 18.97 0.86
CA ASP A 62 -36.72 17.94 -0.16
C ASP A 62 -36.83 18.57 -1.56
N PRO A 63 -35.97 18.20 -2.51
CA PRO A 63 -36.01 18.76 -3.87
C PRO A 63 -37.29 18.41 -4.63
N LEU A 64 -38.02 17.36 -4.24
CA LEU A 64 -39.24 16.92 -4.92
C LEU A 64 -40.50 17.57 -4.36
N THR A 65 -40.57 17.71 -3.03
CA THR A 65 -41.79 18.19 -2.35
C THR A 65 -41.67 19.64 -1.86
N GLY A 66 -40.44 20.17 -1.74
CA GLY A 66 -40.16 21.49 -1.19
C GLY A 66 -40.37 21.59 0.32
N GLN A 67 -40.69 20.50 1.01
CA GLN A 67 -40.89 20.46 2.46
C GLN A 67 -39.57 20.11 3.18
N GLU A 68 -39.46 20.53 4.43
CA GLU A 68 -38.37 20.10 5.30
C GLU A 68 -38.54 18.62 5.66
N THR A 69 -37.50 17.82 5.45
CA THR A 69 -37.45 16.40 5.80
C THR A 69 -36.16 16.05 6.52
N GLU A 70 -36.18 15.01 7.35
CA GLU A 70 -34.99 14.54 8.05
C GLU A 70 -34.12 13.70 7.10
N VAL A 71 -32.89 14.14 6.89
CA VAL A 71 -31.90 13.46 6.05
C VAL A 71 -30.74 13.00 6.90
N MET A 72 -30.37 11.74 6.75
CA MET A 72 -29.15 11.20 7.33
C MET A 72 -28.01 11.32 6.31
N TRP A 73 -26.94 11.98 6.74
CA TRP A 73 -25.67 12.01 6.06
C TRP A 73 -24.73 11.05 6.78
N VAL A 74 -24.18 10.08 6.05
CA VAL A 74 -23.30 9.04 6.62
C VAL A 74 -22.11 8.83 5.70
N LYS A 75 -20.96 8.43 6.26
CA LYS A 75 -19.81 8.03 5.42
C LYS A 75 -20.24 6.96 4.40
N GLY A 76 -20.06 7.24 3.12
CA GLY A 76 -20.36 6.30 2.05
C GLY A 76 -19.36 5.13 1.98
N SER A 77 -19.70 4.15 1.15
CA SER A 77 -18.88 2.97 0.93
C SER A 77 -17.45 3.31 0.45
N GLY A 78 -16.42 2.67 1.02
CA GLY A 78 -15.02 2.78 0.58
C GLY A 78 -14.35 4.15 0.74
N GLY A 79 -14.88 5.06 1.58
CA GLY A 79 -14.21 6.30 1.98
C GLY A 79 -13.41 6.17 3.27
N ASP A 80 -12.35 6.97 3.42
CA ASP A 80 -11.53 7.08 4.64
C ASP A 80 -12.03 8.25 5.52
N LEU A 81 -12.10 8.05 6.84
CA LEU A 81 -12.60 9.05 7.78
C LEU A 81 -11.67 10.26 7.91
N GLY A 82 -10.35 10.03 7.96
CA GLY A 82 -9.35 11.07 8.16
C GLY A 82 -9.22 12.06 7.01
N THR A 83 -9.74 11.69 5.83
CA THR A 83 -9.70 12.49 4.60
C THR A 83 -11.09 12.71 3.99
N LEU A 84 -12.14 12.54 4.79
CA LEU A 84 -13.53 12.61 4.34
C LEU A 84 -13.88 13.99 3.79
N LYS A 85 -14.56 14.00 2.64
CA LYS A 85 -15.15 15.17 2.00
C LYS A 85 -16.64 14.95 1.81
N ARG A 86 -17.38 16.02 1.50
CA ARG A 86 -18.84 15.92 1.26
C ARG A 86 -19.21 14.94 0.16
N SER A 87 -18.42 14.86 -0.92
CA SER A 87 -18.59 13.86 -1.99
C SER A 87 -18.35 12.41 -1.54
N GLY A 88 -17.80 12.20 -0.35
CA GLY A 88 -17.62 10.91 0.29
C GLY A 88 -18.82 10.47 1.15
N LEU A 89 -19.82 11.32 1.35
CA LEU A 89 -21.02 11.01 2.14
C LEU A 89 -22.10 10.39 1.25
N ALA A 90 -22.90 9.49 1.83
CA ALA A 90 -24.20 9.08 1.33
C ALA A 90 -25.29 9.88 2.06
N ALA A 91 -26.28 10.38 1.33
CA ALA A 91 -27.42 11.12 1.91
C ALA A 91 -28.71 10.34 1.69
N LEU A 92 -29.44 10.05 2.77
CA LEU A 92 -30.65 9.23 2.71
C LEU A 92 -31.83 9.87 3.47
N TYR A 93 -33.03 9.77 2.89
CA TYR A 93 -34.30 10.06 3.57
C TYR A 93 -34.48 9.08 4.74
N VAL A 94 -34.55 9.60 5.98
CA VAL A 94 -34.58 8.75 7.19
C VAL A 94 -35.88 7.95 7.29
N ASP A 95 -37.01 8.57 6.94
CA ASP A 95 -38.34 7.94 6.93
C ASP A 95 -38.41 6.78 5.94
N ARG A 96 -37.87 6.94 4.73
CA ARG A 96 -37.81 5.88 3.71
C ARG A 96 -36.91 4.73 4.14
N LEU A 97 -35.71 5.04 4.66
CA LEU A 97 -34.78 4.02 5.17
C LEU A 97 -35.44 3.20 6.28
N ARG A 98 -36.10 3.85 7.24
CA ARG A 98 -36.83 3.16 8.32
C ARG A 98 -38.03 2.36 7.82
N SER A 99 -38.70 2.83 6.75
CA SER A 99 -39.83 2.13 6.13
C SER A 99 -39.44 0.83 5.45
N LEU A 100 -38.15 0.63 5.12
CA LEU A 100 -37.65 -0.64 4.59
C LEU A 100 -37.88 -1.82 5.57
N LYS A 101 -38.10 -1.54 6.87
CA LYS A 101 -38.47 -2.57 7.85
C LYS A 101 -39.76 -3.29 7.46
N ASN A 102 -40.68 -2.61 6.77
CA ASN A 102 -41.97 -3.17 6.36
C ASN A 102 -41.84 -4.24 5.27
N VAL A 103 -40.71 -4.29 4.57
CA VAL A 103 -40.44 -5.25 3.50
C VAL A 103 -39.31 -6.22 3.83
N TYR A 104 -38.62 -6.03 4.96
CA TYR A 104 -37.56 -6.90 5.42
C TYR A 104 -38.11 -8.26 5.87
N ARG A 105 -37.57 -9.34 5.31
CA ARG A 105 -38.08 -10.72 5.49
C ARG A 105 -37.24 -11.58 6.43
N GLY A 106 -36.21 -11.00 7.05
CA GLY A 106 -35.26 -11.71 7.92
C GLY A 106 -33.93 -11.99 7.26
N ILE A 107 -32.98 -12.53 8.04
CA ILE A 107 -31.55 -12.60 7.73
C ILE A 107 -31.23 -13.40 6.45
N ALA A 108 -32.09 -14.35 6.07
CA ALA A 108 -31.95 -15.11 4.83
C ALA A 108 -32.11 -14.24 3.57
N HIS A 109 -32.67 -13.03 3.70
CA HIS A 109 -32.90 -12.05 2.64
C HIS A 109 -32.10 -10.76 2.87
N GLU A 110 -31.08 -10.79 3.74
CA GLU A 110 -30.31 -9.61 4.15
C GLU A 110 -29.68 -8.87 2.96
N ASP A 111 -29.08 -9.61 2.04
CA ASP A 111 -28.34 -9.02 0.91
C ASP A 111 -29.27 -8.27 -0.08
N GLU A 112 -30.56 -8.61 -0.12
CA GLU A 112 -31.57 -7.92 -0.96
C GLU A 112 -31.79 -6.47 -0.49
N MET A 113 -31.58 -6.19 0.80
CA MET A 113 -31.81 -4.86 1.38
C MET A 113 -30.86 -3.82 0.82
N VAL A 114 -29.67 -4.22 0.36
CA VAL A 114 -28.66 -3.29 -0.14
C VAL A 114 -29.10 -2.57 -1.39
N GLU A 115 -29.79 -3.25 -2.31
CA GLU A 115 -30.35 -2.60 -3.49
C GLU A 115 -31.48 -1.63 -3.12
N LEU A 116 -32.27 -1.96 -2.09
CA LEU A 116 -33.37 -1.13 -1.61
C LEU A 116 -32.91 0.19 -0.96
N PHE A 117 -31.66 0.27 -0.48
CA PHE A 117 -31.10 1.54 0.01
C PHE A 117 -31.09 2.62 -1.07
N ASN A 118 -31.03 2.25 -2.36
CA ASN A 118 -31.09 3.21 -3.46
C ASN A 118 -32.43 3.96 -3.52
N HIS A 119 -33.54 3.35 -3.08
CA HIS A 119 -34.85 4.01 -2.98
C HIS A 119 -34.91 5.06 -1.86
N SER A 120 -33.93 5.04 -0.95
CA SER A 120 -33.81 5.98 0.15
C SER A 120 -32.85 7.13 -0.14
N ILE A 121 -32.18 7.16 -1.29
CA ILE A 121 -31.21 8.21 -1.64
C ILE A 121 -31.92 9.58 -1.74
N PHE A 122 -31.38 10.56 -1.01
CA PHE A 122 -31.80 11.96 -1.05
C PHE A 122 -31.02 12.77 -2.08
N ASP A 123 -29.69 12.66 -2.06
CA ASP A 123 -28.80 13.38 -2.97
C ASP A 123 -28.23 12.40 -4.00
N LEU A 124 -28.64 12.56 -5.26
CA LEU A 124 -28.20 11.72 -6.38
C LEU A 124 -26.70 11.87 -6.69
N SER A 125 -26.05 12.93 -6.20
CA SER A 125 -24.60 13.12 -6.31
C SER A 125 -23.81 12.53 -5.13
N SER A 126 -24.51 12.01 -4.12
CA SER A 126 -23.89 11.38 -2.96
C SER A 126 -23.31 10.00 -3.29
N LYS A 127 -22.38 9.53 -2.46
CA LYS A 127 -21.75 8.22 -2.60
C LYS A 127 -22.75 7.11 -2.29
N ALA A 128 -22.50 5.91 -2.82
CA ALA A 128 -23.31 4.74 -2.49
C ALA A 128 -23.32 4.48 -0.96
N PRO A 129 -24.50 4.21 -0.35
CA PRO A 129 -24.62 3.83 1.06
C PRO A 129 -23.73 2.63 1.41
N SER A 130 -23.12 2.64 2.60
CA SER A 130 -22.43 1.44 3.13
C SER A 130 -23.45 0.46 3.72
N ILE A 131 -23.03 -0.78 3.97
CA ILE A 131 -23.92 -1.74 4.60
C ILE A 131 -24.21 -1.45 6.08
N ASP A 132 -23.40 -0.61 6.71
CA ASP A 132 -23.61 -0.12 8.08
C ASP A 132 -24.66 1.00 8.15
N THR A 133 -25.16 1.46 6.99
CA THR A 133 -26.12 2.57 6.92
C THR A 133 -27.37 2.34 7.80
N PRO A 134 -27.98 1.14 7.85
CA PRO A 134 -29.09 0.85 8.77
C PRO A 134 -28.73 0.99 10.25
N LEU A 135 -27.48 0.68 10.64
CA LEU A 135 -27.02 0.77 12.03
C LEU A 135 -27.06 2.23 12.52
N HIS A 136 -26.83 3.18 11.63
CA HIS A 136 -26.98 4.61 11.91
C HIS A 136 -28.44 5.10 11.79
N GLY A 137 -29.19 4.57 10.82
CA GLY A 137 -30.56 5.03 10.52
C GLY A 137 -31.61 4.65 11.57
N PHE A 138 -31.47 3.48 12.19
CA PHE A 138 -32.44 2.98 13.16
C PHE A 138 -32.27 3.56 14.56
N LEU A 139 -31.09 4.05 14.90
CA LEU A 139 -30.85 4.78 16.15
C LEU A 139 -31.43 6.21 16.05
N PRO A 140 -32.09 6.72 17.11
CA PRO A 140 -32.80 7.99 17.08
C PRO A 140 -31.88 9.21 17.24
N PHE A 141 -30.58 9.02 17.44
CA PHE A 141 -29.65 10.10 17.77
C PHE A 141 -29.24 10.91 16.53
N LYS A 142 -29.00 12.21 16.76
CA LYS A 142 -28.58 13.15 15.72
C LYS A 142 -27.19 12.84 15.21
N HIS A 143 -26.24 12.58 16.09
CA HIS A 143 -24.86 12.28 15.74
C HIS A 143 -24.49 10.91 16.26
N ILE A 144 -23.94 10.06 15.39
CA ILE A 144 -23.56 8.68 15.72
C ILE A 144 -22.20 8.40 15.10
N ASP A 145 -21.34 7.79 15.89
CA ASP A 145 -20.02 7.29 15.50
C ASP A 145 -19.98 5.77 15.69
N HIS A 146 -19.53 5.08 14.66
CA HIS A 146 -19.17 3.67 14.68
C HIS A 146 -17.69 3.56 14.37
N LEU A 147 -16.88 3.08 15.30
CA LEU A 147 -15.44 2.99 15.11
C LEU A 147 -14.90 1.60 15.51
N HIS A 148 -13.68 1.34 15.09
CA HIS A 148 -12.97 0.07 15.28
C HIS A 148 -11.66 0.24 16.09
N PRO A 149 -11.70 0.77 17.32
CA PRO A 149 -10.49 0.96 18.12
C PRO A 149 -10.01 -0.36 18.71
N ASP A 150 -8.70 -0.62 18.61
CA ASP A 150 -8.06 -1.85 19.12
C ASP A 150 -8.46 -2.15 20.58
N ALA A 151 -8.57 -1.11 21.42
CA ALA A 151 -8.90 -1.27 22.83
C ALA A 151 -10.34 -1.76 23.07
N ALA A 152 -11.32 -1.25 22.32
CA ALA A 152 -12.69 -1.73 22.44
C ALA A 152 -12.83 -3.12 21.82
N ILE A 153 -12.19 -3.37 20.67
CA ILE A 153 -12.21 -4.67 20.01
C ILE A 153 -11.55 -5.74 20.87
N ALA A 154 -10.48 -5.43 21.59
CA ALA A 154 -9.86 -6.36 22.55
C ALA A 154 -10.84 -6.83 23.62
N ILE A 155 -11.65 -5.93 24.18
CA ILE A 155 -12.72 -6.30 25.12
C ILE A 155 -13.82 -7.08 24.39
N ALA A 156 -14.21 -6.63 23.20
CA ALA A 156 -15.27 -7.26 22.42
C ALA A 156 -14.91 -8.69 21.92
N ALA A 157 -13.63 -8.97 21.73
CA ALA A 157 -13.07 -10.26 21.32
C ALA A 157 -12.55 -11.10 22.51
N ALA A 158 -12.74 -10.61 23.74
CA ALA A 158 -12.45 -11.37 24.94
C ALA A 158 -13.63 -12.32 25.25
N LYS A 159 -13.34 -13.53 25.71
CA LYS A 159 -14.34 -14.52 26.14
C LYS A 159 -15.39 -13.98 27.10
N ASP A 160 -14.96 -13.17 28.07
CA ASP A 160 -15.82 -12.53 29.06
C ASP A 160 -16.22 -11.10 28.66
N GLY A 161 -16.08 -10.72 27.39
CA GLY A 161 -16.25 -9.35 26.89
C GLY A 161 -17.54 -8.67 27.34
N LYS A 162 -18.68 -9.36 27.20
CA LYS A 162 -20.00 -8.87 27.63
C LYS A 162 -20.03 -8.49 29.11
N LYS A 163 -19.48 -9.36 29.96
CA LYS A 163 -19.41 -9.13 31.41
C LYS A 163 -18.47 -7.98 31.73
N ILE A 164 -17.32 -7.91 31.07
CA ILE A 164 -16.34 -6.83 31.24
C ILE A 164 -16.95 -5.49 30.85
N THR A 165 -17.67 -5.41 29.73
CA THR A 165 -18.36 -4.18 29.29
C THR A 165 -19.36 -3.70 30.33
N GLU A 166 -20.20 -4.61 30.86
CA GLU A 166 -21.17 -4.28 31.91
C GLU A 166 -20.50 -3.71 33.16
N GLU A 167 -19.45 -4.38 33.65
CA GLU A 167 -18.71 -3.97 34.85
C GLU A 167 -17.93 -2.67 34.65
N LEU A 168 -17.33 -2.47 33.47
CA LEU A 168 -16.49 -1.32 33.16
C LEU A 168 -17.30 -0.03 33.02
N PHE A 169 -18.52 -0.13 32.47
CA PHE A 169 -19.37 1.01 32.15
C PHE A 169 -20.63 1.10 33.02
N SER A 170 -20.79 0.22 34.01
CA SER A 170 -21.96 0.18 34.91
C SER A 170 -23.29 0.22 34.15
N GLY A 171 -23.38 -0.57 33.07
CA GLY A 171 -24.57 -0.65 32.21
C GLY A 171 -24.82 0.55 31.29
N THR A 172 -23.94 1.57 31.26
CA THR A 172 -24.12 2.75 30.37
C THR A 172 -23.74 2.49 28.90
N ILE A 173 -23.06 1.37 28.63
CA ILE A 173 -22.74 0.87 27.29
C ILE A 173 -23.40 -0.50 27.14
N GLY A 174 -24.32 -0.62 26.18
CA GLY A 174 -25.00 -1.88 25.87
C GLY A 174 -24.09 -2.87 25.16
N TRP A 175 -24.56 -4.11 25.01
CA TRP A 175 -23.86 -5.17 24.28
C TRP A 175 -24.77 -5.86 23.28
N VAL A 176 -24.28 -6.03 22.05
CA VAL A 176 -24.90 -6.89 21.03
C VAL A 176 -23.86 -7.93 20.61
N ASP A 177 -24.27 -9.19 20.57
CA ASP A 177 -23.39 -10.30 20.17
C ASP A 177 -22.96 -10.17 18.71
N TRP A 178 -21.90 -10.90 18.32
CA TRP A 178 -21.40 -10.84 16.95
C TRP A 178 -22.50 -11.20 15.95
N GLN A 179 -22.69 -10.33 14.97
CA GLN A 179 -23.45 -10.60 13.76
C GLN A 179 -22.84 -9.82 12.60
N ARG A 180 -22.88 -10.42 11.41
CA ARG A 180 -22.49 -9.75 10.17
C ARG A 180 -23.22 -8.40 10.03
N PRO A 181 -22.52 -7.31 9.64
CA PRO A 181 -23.15 -6.00 9.50
C PRO A 181 -24.23 -5.97 8.41
N GLY A 182 -25.32 -5.25 8.70
CA GLY A 182 -26.44 -5.12 7.78
C GLY A 182 -27.72 -4.57 8.42
N PHE A 183 -28.83 -4.73 7.71
CA PHE A 183 -30.14 -4.29 8.13
C PHE A 183 -30.59 -4.91 9.46
N ASP A 184 -30.40 -6.22 9.63
CA ASP A 184 -30.80 -6.93 10.84
C ASP A 184 -30.04 -6.46 12.07
N LEU A 185 -28.72 -6.26 11.94
CA LEU A 185 -27.90 -5.74 13.02
C LEU A 185 -28.36 -4.32 13.42
N GLY A 186 -28.79 -3.50 12.46
CA GLY A 186 -29.39 -2.21 12.76
C GLY A 186 -30.69 -2.31 13.58
N LEU A 187 -31.50 -3.34 13.35
CA LEU A 187 -32.69 -3.62 14.17
C LEU A 187 -32.31 -4.10 15.58
N GLN A 188 -31.26 -4.90 15.72
CA GLN A 188 -30.75 -5.37 17.01
C GLN A 188 -30.16 -4.23 17.84
N LEU A 189 -29.41 -3.30 17.23
CA LEU A 189 -28.93 -2.10 17.92
C LEU A 189 -30.09 -1.28 18.49
N ARG A 190 -31.17 -1.13 17.70
CA ARG A 190 -32.38 -0.44 18.14
C ARG A 190 -33.07 -1.18 19.28
N GLN A 191 -33.17 -2.51 19.20
CA GLN A 191 -33.74 -3.34 20.26
C GLN A 191 -32.93 -3.22 21.56
N CYS A 192 -31.59 -3.28 21.47
CA CYS A 192 -30.70 -3.11 22.62
C CYS A 192 -30.95 -1.76 23.33
N LEU A 193 -31.13 -0.68 22.56
CA LEU A 193 -31.49 0.64 23.10
C LEU A 193 -32.90 0.67 23.71
N GLU A 194 -33.89 0.03 23.07
CA GLU A 194 -35.27 -0.06 23.59
C GLU A 194 -35.32 -0.82 24.92
N GLU A 195 -34.51 -1.88 25.08
CA GLU A 195 -34.39 -2.69 26.30
C GLU A 195 -33.57 -2.01 27.40
N ASN A 196 -32.65 -1.11 27.04
CA ASN A 196 -31.76 -0.42 27.97
C ASN A 196 -31.84 1.12 27.79
N PRO A 197 -32.95 1.77 28.21
CA PRO A 197 -33.09 3.21 28.06
C PRO A 197 -31.99 3.98 28.80
N GLY A 198 -31.34 4.92 28.12
CA GLY A 198 -30.32 5.78 28.71
C GLY A 198 -28.87 5.34 28.48
N ILE A 199 -28.64 4.21 27.79
CA ILE A 199 -27.29 3.89 27.29
C ILE A 199 -26.79 5.01 26.37
N ARG A 200 -25.46 5.19 26.36
CA ARG A 200 -24.76 6.20 25.54
C ARG A 200 -23.91 5.59 24.43
N GLY A 201 -23.92 4.27 24.31
CA GLY A 201 -23.20 3.52 23.30
C GLY A 201 -23.54 2.04 23.35
N ILE A 202 -23.09 1.30 22.35
CA ILE A 202 -23.22 -0.16 22.26
C ILE A 202 -21.88 -0.75 21.81
N MET A 203 -21.39 -1.73 22.55
CA MET A 203 -20.30 -2.60 22.13
C MET A 203 -20.85 -3.73 21.24
N LEU A 204 -20.24 -3.94 20.09
CA LEU A 204 -20.53 -5.07 19.21
C LEU A 204 -19.48 -6.15 19.40
N GLY A 205 -19.89 -7.33 19.86
CA GLY A 205 -19.02 -8.48 20.07
C GLY A 205 -18.15 -8.77 18.83
N SER A 206 -16.83 -8.88 19.02
CA SER A 206 -15.82 -9.06 17.96
C SER A 206 -15.78 -8.01 16.83
N HIS A 207 -16.53 -6.91 16.89
CA HIS A 207 -16.62 -5.95 15.79
C HIS A 207 -16.07 -4.55 16.14
N GLY A 208 -16.75 -3.82 17.02
CA GLY A 208 -16.45 -2.40 17.22
C GLY A 208 -17.41 -1.70 18.18
N LEU A 209 -17.36 -0.38 18.17
CA LEU A 209 -18.07 0.47 19.13
C LEU A 209 -19.03 1.40 18.41
N PHE A 210 -20.25 1.56 18.94
CA PHE A 210 -21.17 2.63 18.62
C PHE A 210 -21.28 3.61 19.78
N THR A 211 -21.19 4.90 19.48
CA THR A 211 -21.38 6.01 20.42
C THR A 211 -22.17 7.12 19.72
N TRP A 212 -22.79 8.01 20.49
CA TRP A 212 -23.64 9.05 19.93
C TRP A 212 -23.72 10.29 20.81
N GLY A 213 -24.30 11.36 20.26
CA GLY A 213 -24.58 12.62 20.95
C GLY A 213 -25.67 13.44 20.27
N ASN A 214 -26.15 14.48 20.95
CA ASN A 214 -27.11 15.42 20.35
C ASN A 214 -26.41 16.47 19.47
N THR A 215 -25.13 16.74 19.76
CA THR A 215 -24.25 17.60 18.96
C THR A 215 -23.05 16.80 18.45
N ALA A 216 -22.36 17.35 17.43
CA ALA A 216 -21.14 16.73 16.93
C ALA A 216 -20.04 16.65 18.01
N TYR A 217 -19.95 17.67 18.87
CA TYR A 217 -18.99 17.70 19.98
C TYR A 217 -19.32 16.65 21.04
N GLU A 218 -20.59 16.51 21.45
CA GLU A 218 -21.00 15.49 22.41
C GLU A 218 -20.69 14.07 21.90
N SER A 219 -20.96 13.78 20.62
CA SER A 219 -20.63 12.48 20.01
C SER A 219 -19.12 12.24 20.00
N TYR A 220 -18.34 13.27 19.65
CA TYR A 220 -16.88 13.21 19.66
C TYR A 220 -16.34 12.90 21.06
N MET A 221 -16.76 13.68 22.07
CA MET A 221 -16.33 13.50 23.46
C MET A 221 -16.74 12.13 24.01
N ASN A 222 -17.98 11.70 23.73
CA ASN A 222 -18.45 10.39 24.15
C ASN A 222 -17.59 9.26 23.59
N THR A 223 -17.26 9.35 22.31
CA THR A 223 -16.38 8.41 21.64
C THR A 223 -15.00 8.34 22.30
N LEU A 224 -14.38 9.50 22.56
CA LEU A 224 -13.07 9.55 23.21
C LEU A 224 -13.11 8.96 24.62
N GLU A 225 -14.11 9.32 25.43
CA GLU A 225 -14.24 8.83 26.82
C GLU A 225 -14.39 7.31 26.90
N VAL A 226 -15.23 6.72 26.03
CA VAL A 226 -15.44 5.26 26.04
C VAL A 226 -14.18 4.52 25.59
N ILE A 227 -13.47 5.02 24.59
CA ILE A 227 -12.25 4.40 24.07
C ILE A 227 -11.10 4.54 25.07
N GLU A 228 -10.93 5.72 25.66
CA GLU A 228 -9.96 5.97 26.73
C GLU A 228 -10.18 5.00 27.88
N ARG A 229 -11.43 4.83 28.33
CA ARG A 229 -11.76 3.94 29.43
C ARG A 229 -11.45 2.47 29.13
N CYS A 230 -11.71 2.02 27.90
CA CYS A 230 -11.28 0.69 27.44
C CYS A 230 -9.76 0.56 27.49
N ALA A 231 -9.02 1.54 26.95
CA ALA A 231 -7.57 1.51 26.89
C ALA A 231 -6.91 1.52 28.28
N GLU A 232 -7.38 2.38 29.20
CA GLU A 232 -6.96 2.41 30.61
C GLU A 232 -7.17 1.06 31.28
N TYR A 233 -8.35 0.44 31.06
CA TYR A 233 -8.67 -0.86 31.63
C TYR A 233 -7.72 -1.95 31.13
N LEU A 234 -7.40 -1.97 29.83
CA LEU A 234 -6.42 -2.91 29.29
C LEU A 234 -5.02 -2.66 29.84
N GLU A 235 -4.54 -1.42 29.82
CA GLU A 235 -3.22 -1.05 30.35
C GLU A 235 -3.06 -1.50 31.81
N GLN A 236 -4.08 -1.27 32.63
CA GLN A 236 -4.07 -1.68 34.03
C GLN A 236 -4.05 -3.19 34.23
N ASN A 237 -4.47 -4.00 33.24
CA ASN A 237 -4.54 -5.46 33.37
C ASN A 237 -3.43 -6.21 32.64
N ILE A 238 -2.74 -5.56 31.70
CA ILE A 238 -1.54 -6.10 31.05
C ILE A 238 -0.50 -6.45 32.12
N GLY A 239 0.01 -7.69 32.08
CA GLY A 239 1.02 -8.17 33.02
C GLY A 239 0.49 -8.72 34.35
N LYS A 240 -0.78 -8.50 34.71
CA LYS A 240 -1.32 -8.93 36.02
C LYS A 240 -1.50 -10.45 36.16
N LYS A 241 -2.01 -11.11 35.12
CA LYS A 241 -2.24 -12.57 35.12
C LYS A 241 -0.98 -13.38 34.75
N GLY A 242 0.03 -12.70 34.22
CA GLY A 242 1.25 -13.31 33.68
C GLY A 242 1.91 -12.38 32.65
N PRO A 243 3.07 -12.77 32.12
CA PRO A 243 3.72 -12.01 31.06
C PRO A 243 2.86 -11.98 29.79
N VAL A 244 2.98 -10.88 29.03
CA VAL A 244 2.31 -10.71 27.74
C VAL A 244 2.62 -11.88 26.82
N PHE A 245 1.59 -12.47 26.21
CA PHE A 245 1.70 -13.65 25.32
C PHE A 245 2.48 -14.83 25.93
N GLY A 246 2.35 -15.04 27.24
CA GLY A 246 3.07 -16.10 27.95
C GLY A 246 4.58 -15.87 28.05
N GLY A 247 5.06 -14.66 27.73
CA GLY A 247 6.47 -14.26 27.79
C GLY A 247 7.28 -14.66 26.56
N ALA A 248 8.52 -14.17 26.50
CA ALA A 248 9.43 -14.42 25.40
C ALA A 248 9.93 -15.88 25.39
N LYS A 249 9.75 -16.56 24.25
CA LYS A 249 10.33 -17.85 23.88
C LYS A 249 11.67 -17.70 23.16
N ILE A 250 11.82 -16.63 22.36
CA ILE A 250 13.00 -16.34 21.53
C ILE A 250 13.41 -14.88 21.73
N GLN A 251 14.70 -14.57 21.58
CA GLN A 251 15.19 -13.20 21.53
C GLN A 251 15.34 -12.74 20.09
N SER A 252 14.87 -11.53 19.78
CA SER A 252 15.13 -10.88 18.49
C SER A 252 16.62 -10.67 18.25
N LEU A 253 17.04 -10.79 16.99
CA LEU A 253 18.34 -10.27 16.59
C LEU A 253 18.40 -8.75 16.73
N GLU A 254 19.60 -8.18 16.72
CA GLU A 254 19.79 -6.74 16.63
C GLU A 254 19.19 -6.17 15.33
N GLU A 255 18.72 -4.93 15.34
CA GLU A 255 17.97 -4.31 14.22
C GLU A 255 18.70 -4.47 12.87
N ARG A 256 19.99 -4.15 12.84
CA ARG A 256 20.80 -4.26 11.61
C ARG A 256 20.85 -5.71 11.09
N GLN A 257 20.92 -6.70 11.97
CA GLN A 257 20.93 -8.11 11.59
C GLN A 257 19.55 -8.57 11.11
N ARG A 258 18.47 -8.13 11.77
CA ARG A 258 17.09 -8.41 11.32
C ARG A 258 16.86 -7.87 9.92
N ARG A 259 17.21 -6.61 9.65
CA ARG A 259 17.06 -6.00 8.32
C ARG A 259 17.91 -6.70 7.27
N LYS A 260 19.11 -7.16 7.61
CA LYS A 260 19.94 -7.99 6.72
C LYS A 260 19.27 -9.33 6.39
N GLN A 261 18.75 -10.04 7.40
CA GLN A 261 18.04 -11.31 7.18
C GLN A 261 16.77 -11.10 6.36
N ALA A 262 16.01 -10.05 6.65
CA ALA A 262 14.81 -9.69 5.91
C ALA A 262 15.13 -9.37 4.44
N ALA A 263 16.15 -8.57 4.16
CA ALA A 263 16.57 -8.23 2.79
C ALA A 263 17.02 -9.46 1.99
N ALA A 264 17.67 -10.43 2.63
CA ALA A 264 18.07 -11.68 2.01
C ALA A 264 16.87 -12.61 1.71
N LEU A 265 15.89 -12.66 2.62
CA LEU A 265 14.76 -13.60 2.55
C LEU A 265 13.60 -13.10 1.68
N VAL A 266 13.27 -11.80 1.75
CA VAL A 266 12.03 -11.27 1.17
C VAL A 266 11.89 -11.49 -0.34
N PRO A 267 12.94 -11.45 -1.19
CA PRO A 267 12.79 -11.77 -2.61
C PRO A 267 12.34 -13.22 -2.84
N VAL A 268 12.80 -14.16 -1.99
CA VAL A 268 12.38 -15.58 -2.06
C VAL A 268 10.91 -15.71 -1.66
N LEU A 269 10.49 -15.06 -0.57
CA LEU A 269 9.09 -15.08 -0.12
C LEU A 269 8.15 -14.45 -1.17
N ARG A 270 8.58 -13.35 -1.79
CA ARG A 270 7.84 -12.70 -2.88
C ARG A 270 7.64 -13.64 -4.05
N GLY A 271 8.67 -14.41 -4.42
CA GLY A 271 8.59 -15.43 -5.46
C GLY A 271 7.47 -16.42 -5.21
N PHE A 272 7.42 -17.02 -4.02
CA PHE A 272 6.32 -17.93 -3.64
C PHE A 272 4.94 -17.27 -3.69
N CYS A 273 4.83 -16.04 -3.17
CA CYS A 273 3.57 -15.29 -3.13
C CYS A 273 3.11 -14.78 -4.50
N SER A 274 4.00 -14.77 -5.51
CA SER A 274 3.70 -14.25 -6.85
C SER A 274 3.35 -15.34 -7.86
N SER A 275 2.94 -16.53 -7.39
CA SER A 275 2.67 -17.69 -8.25
C SER A 275 1.42 -17.56 -9.13
N GLU A 276 0.46 -16.69 -8.78
CA GLU A 276 -0.72 -16.41 -9.60
C GLU A 276 -0.67 -15.04 -10.31
N ARG A 277 0.01 -14.06 -9.69
CA ARG A 277 0.21 -12.70 -10.20
C ARG A 277 1.43 -12.07 -9.52
N HIS A 278 2.03 -11.03 -10.10
CA HIS A 278 3.09 -10.28 -9.43
C HIS A 278 2.53 -9.58 -8.18
N MET A 279 3.17 -9.81 -7.03
CA MET A 279 2.85 -9.15 -5.76
C MET A 279 3.91 -8.09 -5.41
N VAL A 280 3.55 -7.14 -4.56
CA VAL A 280 4.47 -6.19 -3.90
C VAL A 280 4.52 -6.52 -2.41
N GLY A 281 5.72 -6.43 -1.83
CA GLY A 281 6.03 -6.71 -0.43
C GLY A 281 6.08 -5.48 0.49
N HIS A 282 5.98 -5.72 1.79
CA HIS A 282 6.30 -4.79 2.87
C HIS A 282 6.94 -5.58 4.01
N PHE A 283 8.00 -5.03 4.60
CA PHE A 283 8.64 -5.58 5.78
C PHE A 283 8.48 -4.61 6.96
N THR A 284 8.21 -5.17 8.15
CA THR A 284 8.24 -4.43 9.41
C THR A 284 8.83 -5.30 10.52
N ASP A 285 9.63 -4.68 11.38
CA ASP A 285 10.14 -5.23 12.64
C ASP A 285 9.66 -4.41 13.84
N ASP A 286 8.44 -3.86 13.74
CA ASP A 286 7.76 -3.15 14.83
C ASP A 286 7.84 -3.94 16.15
N ALA A 287 8.09 -3.24 17.25
CA ALA A 287 8.28 -3.85 18.56
C ALA A 287 7.09 -4.73 18.99
N ARG A 288 5.86 -4.37 18.61
CA ARG A 288 4.64 -5.15 18.90
C ARG A 288 4.63 -6.46 18.14
N VAL A 289 5.09 -6.43 16.88
CA VAL A 289 5.27 -7.63 16.06
C VAL A 289 6.33 -8.52 16.69
N LEU A 290 7.50 -7.96 17.05
CA LEU A 290 8.59 -8.71 17.66
C LEU A 290 8.17 -9.34 19.00
N GLU A 291 7.45 -8.62 19.86
CA GLU A 291 6.90 -9.15 21.11
C GLU A 291 6.01 -10.37 20.85
N PHE A 292 5.12 -10.28 19.85
CA PHE A 292 4.20 -11.37 19.50
C PHE A 292 4.91 -12.57 18.87
N ILE A 293 5.72 -12.38 17.83
CA ILE A 293 6.35 -13.50 17.09
C ILE A 293 7.43 -14.21 17.89
N ASN A 294 7.90 -13.62 18.98
CA ASN A 294 8.88 -14.23 19.86
C ASN A 294 8.24 -14.90 21.08
N SER A 295 6.93 -14.89 21.20
CA SER A 295 6.22 -15.30 22.41
C SER A 295 5.98 -16.81 22.50
N ASN A 296 5.65 -17.28 23.71
CA ASN A 296 5.22 -18.66 23.93
C ASN A 296 3.83 -18.95 23.32
N ASP A 297 2.99 -17.93 23.17
CA ASP A 297 1.63 -18.06 22.65
C ASP A 297 1.52 -18.02 21.12
N LEU A 298 2.61 -17.74 20.38
CA LEU A 298 2.56 -17.61 18.91
C LEU A 298 1.89 -18.80 18.23
N GLU A 299 2.25 -20.02 18.61
CA GLU A 299 1.72 -21.25 17.99
C GLU A 299 0.22 -21.44 18.22
N ARG A 300 -0.32 -20.89 19.32
CA ARG A 300 -1.75 -20.92 19.63
C ARG A 300 -2.49 -19.78 18.92
N LEU A 301 -1.98 -18.56 19.01
CA LEU A 301 -2.68 -17.35 18.58
C LEU A 301 -2.58 -17.10 17.07
N ALA A 302 -1.43 -17.35 16.43
CA ALA A 302 -1.30 -17.08 15.00
C ALA A 302 -2.32 -17.88 14.15
N PRO A 303 -2.57 -19.19 14.37
CA PRO A 303 -3.59 -19.93 13.61
C PRO A 303 -5.04 -19.50 13.87
N MET A 304 -5.31 -18.77 14.96
CA MET A 304 -6.67 -18.26 15.24
C MET A 304 -7.04 -17.10 14.32
N GLY A 305 -6.05 -16.41 13.75
CA GLY A 305 -6.28 -15.30 12.83
C GLY A 305 -6.71 -14.03 13.54
N THR A 306 -7.47 -13.20 12.83
CA THR A 306 -7.94 -11.91 13.32
C THR A 306 -9.40 -12.01 13.80
N SER A 307 -9.90 -11.04 14.59
CA SER A 307 -11.27 -11.06 15.13
C SER A 307 -12.24 -10.11 14.42
N CYS A 308 -11.75 -9.10 13.71
CA CYS A 308 -12.60 -8.07 13.09
C CYS A 308 -12.82 -8.35 11.58
N PRO A 309 -14.03 -8.10 11.03
CA PRO A 309 -14.35 -8.26 9.61
C PRO A 309 -13.36 -7.58 8.65
N ASP A 310 -12.96 -6.36 8.97
CA ASP A 310 -12.05 -5.57 8.12
C ASP A 310 -10.68 -6.23 7.97
N HIS A 311 -10.27 -7.04 8.95
CA HIS A 311 -8.97 -7.69 8.94
C HIS A 311 -8.95 -8.86 7.96
N PHE A 312 -10.04 -9.65 7.85
CA PHE A 312 -10.07 -10.82 6.97
C PHE A 312 -9.92 -10.45 5.49
N LEU A 313 -10.53 -9.35 5.07
CA LEU A 313 -10.43 -8.84 3.71
C LEU A 313 -8.98 -8.46 3.32
N ARG A 314 -8.12 -8.20 4.31
CA ARG A 314 -6.76 -7.68 4.09
C ARG A 314 -5.66 -8.63 4.50
N THR A 315 -5.91 -9.55 5.43
CA THR A 315 -4.89 -10.41 6.04
C THR A 315 -5.14 -11.90 5.86
N LYS A 316 -6.31 -12.29 5.33
CA LYS A 316 -6.84 -13.66 5.25
C LYS A 316 -7.12 -14.26 6.64
N ILE A 317 -7.55 -15.53 6.65
CA ILE A 317 -7.92 -16.28 7.85
C ILE A 317 -6.76 -16.49 8.84
N SER A 318 -5.51 -16.55 8.38
CA SER A 318 -4.32 -16.72 9.24
C SER A 318 -3.02 -16.36 8.53
N PRO A 319 -1.96 -15.97 9.25
CA PRO A 319 -0.61 -15.82 8.69
C PRO A 319 0.04 -17.19 8.41
N LEU A 320 1.17 -17.17 7.69
CA LEU A 320 2.14 -18.25 7.65
C LEU A 320 3.29 -17.96 8.62
N VAL A 321 3.55 -18.85 9.58
CA VAL A 321 4.71 -18.74 10.48
C VAL A 321 5.87 -19.57 9.92
N LEU A 322 7.03 -18.95 9.72
CA LEU A 322 8.22 -19.61 9.23
C LEU A 322 8.95 -20.35 10.36
N ASN A 323 9.40 -21.58 10.07
CA ASN A 323 10.24 -22.37 10.98
C ASN A 323 11.71 -22.26 10.58
N LEU A 324 12.27 -21.07 10.77
CA LEU A 324 13.67 -20.73 10.53
C LEU A 324 14.29 -20.21 11.82
N LYS A 325 15.57 -20.50 12.07
CA LYS A 325 16.29 -19.85 13.17
C LYS A 325 16.54 -18.38 12.81
N PRO A 326 16.50 -17.43 13.76
CA PRO A 326 16.68 -16.02 13.43
C PRO A 326 18.01 -15.73 12.68
N ASP A 327 19.08 -16.43 13.07
CA ASP A 327 20.44 -16.34 12.53
C ASP A 327 20.76 -17.39 11.45
N GLU A 328 19.74 -18.05 10.88
CA GLU A 328 19.92 -19.05 9.83
C GLU A 328 20.72 -18.48 8.64
N ASP A 329 21.61 -19.30 8.07
CA ASP A 329 22.31 -18.95 6.83
C ASP A 329 21.36 -19.06 5.64
N LEU A 330 21.10 -17.92 5.01
CA LEU A 330 20.18 -17.79 3.86
C LEU A 330 20.93 -17.66 2.52
N SER A 331 22.24 -17.92 2.49
CA SER A 331 23.07 -17.74 1.29
C SER A 331 22.79 -18.79 0.20
N ASP A 332 22.47 -20.03 0.57
CA ASP A 332 22.03 -21.06 -0.37
C ASP A 332 20.54 -20.92 -0.67
N VAL A 333 20.24 -20.10 -1.68
CA VAL A 333 18.88 -19.79 -2.13
C VAL A 333 18.12 -21.03 -2.57
N LYS A 334 18.81 -22.01 -3.18
CA LYS A 334 18.16 -23.24 -3.68
C LYS A 334 17.71 -24.10 -2.51
N ALA A 335 18.61 -24.37 -1.56
CA ALA A 335 18.28 -25.12 -0.36
C ALA A 335 17.20 -24.41 0.48
N LEU A 336 17.25 -23.07 0.55
CA LEU A 336 16.23 -22.27 1.22
C LEU A 336 14.85 -22.44 0.59
N LYS A 337 14.74 -22.38 -0.75
CA LYS A 337 13.48 -22.62 -1.46
C LYS A 337 12.94 -24.02 -1.22
N GLU A 338 13.80 -25.04 -1.31
CA GLU A 338 13.42 -26.44 -1.06
C GLU A 338 12.88 -26.63 0.37
N ARG A 339 13.47 -25.94 1.35
CA ARG A 339 13.01 -25.97 2.76
C ARG A 339 11.68 -25.24 2.97
N LEU A 340 11.44 -24.13 2.27
CA LEU A 340 10.23 -23.31 2.43
C LEU A 340 9.03 -23.84 1.64
N ALA A 341 9.23 -24.49 0.49
CA ALA A 341 8.17 -24.94 -0.39
C ALA A 341 7.06 -25.77 0.32
N PRO A 342 7.37 -26.74 1.19
CA PRO A 342 6.34 -27.51 1.90
C PRO A 342 5.43 -26.65 2.79
N ALA A 343 5.96 -25.58 3.38
CA ALA A 343 5.17 -24.68 4.23
C ALA A 343 4.16 -23.87 3.41
N PHE A 344 4.57 -23.38 2.23
CA PHE A 344 3.68 -22.69 1.30
C PHE A 344 2.64 -23.61 0.67
N GLU A 345 3.03 -24.84 0.31
CA GLU A 345 2.10 -25.87 -0.19
C GLU A 345 1.06 -26.23 0.88
N LYS A 346 1.48 -26.45 2.13
CA LYS A 346 0.58 -26.69 3.25
C LYS A 346 -0.37 -25.52 3.49
N TYR A 347 0.10 -24.28 3.40
CA TYR A 347 -0.76 -23.10 3.53
C TYR A 347 -1.81 -23.05 2.41
N ARG A 348 -1.39 -23.24 1.15
CA ARG A 348 -2.30 -23.25 -0.01
C ARG A 348 -3.34 -24.36 0.10
N GLN A 349 -2.96 -25.54 0.60
CA GLN A 349 -3.90 -26.63 0.84
C GLN A 349 -4.88 -26.28 1.97
N MET A 350 -4.39 -25.76 3.10
CA MET A 350 -5.25 -25.31 4.21
C MET A 350 -6.29 -24.29 3.74
N TYR A 351 -5.87 -23.31 2.93
CA TYR A 351 -6.78 -22.29 2.41
C TYR A 351 -7.77 -22.87 1.40
N ALA A 352 -7.36 -23.83 0.57
CA ALA A 352 -8.27 -24.56 -0.32
C ALA A 352 -9.31 -25.37 0.46
N ASP A 353 -8.90 -26.09 1.51
CA ASP A 353 -9.80 -26.85 2.38
C ASP A 353 -10.75 -25.91 3.12
N TYR A 354 -10.26 -24.77 3.60
CA TYR A 354 -11.09 -23.72 4.20
C TYR A 354 -12.17 -23.24 3.23
N TYR A 355 -11.82 -22.96 1.98
CA TYR A 355 -12.79 -22.57 0.96
C TYR A 355 -13.81 -23.68 0.68
N GLU A 356 -13.35 -24.91 0.42
CA GLU A 356 -14.25 -26.02 0.07
C GLU A 356 -15.22 -26.41 1.20
N ASN A 357 -14.77 -26.33 2.45
CA ASN A 357 -15.59 -26.69 3.61
C ASN A 357 -16.64 -25.64 4.01
N HIS A 358 -16.50 -24.38 3.57
CA HIS A 358 -17.37 -23.28 4.01
C HIS A 358 -18.09 -22.57 2.85
N LYS A 359 -17.76 -22.89 1.60
CA LYS A 359 -18.44 -22.28 0.44
C LYS A 359 -19.91 -22.61 0.37
N HIS A 360 -20.67 -21.61 -0.06
CA HIS A 360 -22.07 -21.76 -0.45
C HIS A 360 -22.17 -22.06 -1.95
N PRO A 361 -23.30 -22.59 -2.44
CA PRO A 361 -23.51 -22.82 -3.87
C PRO A 361 -23.33 -21.59 -4.76
N ASN A 362 -23.49 -20.38 -4.21
CA ASN A 362 -23.35 -19.10 -4.89
C ASN A 362 -22.05 -18.34 -4.55
N SER A 363 -21.11 -18.94 -3.81
CA SER A 363 -19.86 -18.25 -3.45
C SER A 363 -19.00 -17.92 -4.68
N PRO A 364 -18.29 -16.76 -4.70
CA PRO A 364 -17.31 -16.45 -5.73
C PRO A 364 -16.20 -17.49 -5.84
N ALA A 365 -15.47 -17.48 -6.96
CA ALA A 365 -14.30 -18.35 -7.14
C ALA A 365 -13.26 -18.14 -6.04
N VAL A 366 -12.56 -19.21 -5.68
CA VAL A 366 -11.48 -19.16 -4.68
C VAL A 366 -10.47 -18.07 -5.04
N ARG A 367 -10.09 -17.26 -4.04
CA ARG A 367 -9.07 -16.23 -4.18
C ARG A 367 -7.67 -16.86 -4.26
N ASP A 368 -6.70 -16.04 -4.62
CA ASP A 368 -5.28 -16.42 -4.60
C ASP A 368 -4.95 -17.11 -3.28
N LYS A 369 -4.40 -18.33 -3.33
CA LYS A 369 -4.27 -19.19 -2.14
C LYS A 369 -2.99 -18.92 -1.34
N ASN A 370 -2.12 -18.02 -1.81
CA ASN A 370 -0.88 -17.68 -1.11
C ASN A 370 -1.15 -16.91 0.20
N PRO A 371 -0.22 -16.97 1.17
CA PRO A 371 -0.33 -16.18 2.39
C PRO A 371 -0.15 -14.69 2.10
N VAL A 372 -0.96 -13.86 2.77
CA VAL A 372 -0.78 -12.40 2.74
C VAL A 372 0.17 -11.94 3.84
N VAL A 373 0.11 -12.56 5.02
CA VAL A 373 0.96 -12.25 6.17
C VAL A 373 1.92 -13.42 6.42
N ILE A 374 3.21 -13.13 6.55
CA ILE A 374 4.25 -14.12 6.86
C ILE A 374 5.05 -13.62 8.07
N LEU A 375 5.19 -14.46 9.09
CA LEU A 375 5.89 -14.16 10.33
C LEU A 375 7.21 -14.93 10.39
N TYR A 376 8.31 -14.23 10.67
CA TYR A 376 9.63 -14.82 10.88
C TYR A 376 10.10 -14.52 12.31
N PRO A 377 9.89 -15.46 13.26
CA PRO A 377 10.33 -15.32 14.65
C PRO A 377 11.79 -14.84 14.76
N GLY A 378 12.02 -13.86 15.62
CA GLY A 378 13.31 -13.20 15.82
C GLY A 378 13.72 -12.14 14.80
N VAL A 379 12.97 -11.99 13.69
CA VAL A 379 13.28 -11.05 12.60
C VAL A 379 12.17 -10.02 12.33
N GLY A 380 10.93 -10.46 12.11
CA GLY A 380 9.82 -9.53 11.83
C GLY A 380 8.69 -10.14 11.02
N MET A 381 7.91 -9.28 10.37
CA MET A 381 6.75 -9.63 9.56
C MET A 381 6.89 -9.12 8.13
N PHE A 382 6.43 -9.94 7.19
CA PHE A 382 6.31 -9.62 5.78
C PHE A 382 4.85 -9.67 5.37
N THR A 383 4.42 -8.72 4.54
CA THR A 383 3.13 -8.79 3.88
C THR A 383 3.26 -8.69 2.36
N PHE A 384 2.33 -9.32 1.63
CA PHE A 384 2.29 -9.32 0.16
C PHE A 384 0.89 -9.08 -0.37
N SER A 385 0.76 -8.20 -1.36
CA SER A 385 -0.51 -7.92 -2.05
C SER A 385 -0.28 -7.33 -3.44
N LYS A 386 -1.35 -7.02 -4.16
CA LYS A 386 -1.33 -6.56 -5.56
C LYS A 386 -0.67 -5.19 -5.78
N ASP A 387 -0.59 -4.36 -4.74
CA ASP A 387 -0.03 -3.02 -4.78
C ASP A 387 0.53 -2.62 -3.40
N LYS A 388 1.45 -1.64 -3.37
CA LYS A 388 2.16 -1.28 -2.14
C LYS A 388 1.26 -0.74 -1.03
N GLN A 389 0.25 0.06 -1.37
CA GLN A 389 -0.66 0.62 -0.38
C GLN A 389 -1.40 -0.51 0.32
N THR A 390 -2.00 -1.43 -0.44
CA THR A 390 -2.71 -2.59 0.10
C THR A 390 -1.79 -3.47 0.92
N THR A 391 -0.54 -3.67 0.48
CA THR A 391 0.44 -4.45 1.24
C THR A 391 0.81 -3.81 2.59
N ARG A 392 1.09 -2.51 2.63
CA ARG A 392 1.33 -1.77 3.89
C ARG A 392 0.13 -1.84 4.81
N VAL A 393 -1.07 -1.61 4.25
CA VAL A 393 -2.33 -1.64 5.00
C VAL A 393 -2.56 -3.03 5.61
N ALA A 394 -2.27 -4.12 4.90
CA ALA A 394 -2.33 -5.48 5.46
C ALA A 394 -1.40 -5.66 6.68
N SER A 395 -0.20 -5.06 6.65
CA SER A 395 0.73 -5.06 7.78
C SER A 395 0.16 -4.29 8.98
N GLU A 396 -0.45 -3.13 8.73
CA GLU A 396 -1.08 -2.30 9.78
C GLU A 396 -2.26 -3.03 10.42
N PHE A 397 -3.13 -3.65 9.61
CA PHE A 397 -4.26 -4.44 10.11
C PHE A 397 -3.81 -5.64 10.95
N TYR A 398 -2.71 -6.31 10.58
CA TYR A 398 -2.21 -7.42 11.38
C TYR A 398 -1.57 -6.95 12.69
N ILE A 399 -0.91 -5.79 12.71
CA ILE A 399 -0.45 -5.16 13.96
C ILE A 399 -1.64 -4.86 14.88
N ASN A 400 -2.75 -4.38 14.33
CA ASN A 400 -3.96 -4.11 15.10
C ASN A 400 -4.56 -5.41 15.65
N ALA A 401 -4.55 -6.49 14.87
CA ALA A 401 -4.91 -7.82 15.35
C ALA A 401 -4.02 -8.28 16.52
N ILE A 402 -2.71 -8.03 16.46
CA ILE A 402 -1.79 -8.33 17.58
C ILE A 402 -2.17 -7.53 18.84
N ASN A 403 -2.50 -6.24 18.71
CA ASN A 403 -2.92 -5.42 19.85
C ASN A 403 -4.24 -5.93 20.46
N VAL A 404 -5.18 -6.33 19.62
CA VAL A 404 -6.45 -6.93 20.04
C VAL A 404 -6.22 -8.23 20.80
N MET A 405 -5.40 -9.14 20.27
CA MET A 405 -5.01 -10.37 20.97
C MET A 405 -4.34 -10.07 22.31
N LYS A 406 -3.40 -9.11 22.33
CA LYS A 406 -2.70 -8.67 23.56
C LYS A 406 -3.68 -8.18 24.61
N GLY A 407 -4.62 -7.32 24.23
CA GLY A 407 -5.62 -6.77 25.14
C GLY A 407 -6.58 -7.83 25.65
N ALA A 408 -7.11 -8.68 24.77
CA ALA A 408 -8.04 -9.75 25.13
C ALA A 408 -7.41 -10.75 26.12
N GLU A 409 -6.17 -11.18 25.86
CA GLU A 409 -5.40 -12.08 26.74
C GLU A 409 -5.01 -11.44 28.08
N ALA A 410 -4.93 -10.11 28.16
CA ALA A 410 -4.67 -9.42 29.42
C ALA A 410 -5.88 -9.48 30.38
N VAL A 411 -7.10 -9.44 29.84
CA VAL A 411 -8.33 -9.32 30.65
C VAL A 411 -9.11 -10.63 30.76
N SER A 412 -9.05 -11.51 29.76
CA SER A 412 -9.68 -12.83 29.74
C SER A 412 -8.90 -13.76 28.80
N GLU A 413 -9.53 -14.26 27.73
CA GLU A 413 -8.99 -15.15 26.70
C GLU A 413 -9.46 -14.63 25.34
N TYR A 414 -8.57 -14.56 24.36
CA TYR A 414 -8.89 -14.14 23.00
C TYR A 414 -9.76 -15.18 22.29
N ILE A 415 -10.82 -14.72 21.63
CA ILE A 415 -11.68 -15.54 20.78
C ILE A 415 -11.71 -14.92 19.38
N SER A 416 -11.43 -15.75 18.36
CA SER A 416 -11.63 -15.38 16.97
C SER A 416 -13.04 -15.75 16.49
N LEU A 417 -13.47 -15.16 15.37
CA LEU A 417 -14.75 -15.50 14.78
C LEU A 417 -14.79 -16.98 14.34
N PRO A 418 -15.97 -17.62 14.38
CA PRO A 418 -16.16 -18.92 13.74
C PRO A 418 -15.72 -18.88 12.27
N ARG A 419 -15.13 -19.98 11.78
CA ARG A 419 -14.59 -20.03 10.41
C ARG A 419 -15.63 -19.79 9.32
N GLN A 420 -16.88 -20.25 9.52
CA GLN A 420 -17.97 -19.97 8.59
C GLN A 420 -18.26 -18.46 8.50
N GLU A 421 -18.29 -17.76 9.63
CA GLU A 421 -18.51 -16.31 9.67
C GLU A 421 -17.36 -15.55 8.97
N ALA A 422 -16.13 -15.96 9.24
CA ALA A 422 -14.96 -15.39 8.57
C ALA A 422 -15.02 -15.63 7.04
N PHE A 423 -15.52 -16.79 6.60
CA PHE A 423 -15.70 -17.10 5.18
C PHE A 423 -16.77 -16.21 4.55
N ASP A 424 -17.91 -16.06 5.22
CA ASP A 424 -19.04 -15.26 4.73
C ASP A 424 -18.67 -13.77 4.60
N ILE A 425 -17.74 -13.28 5.42
CA ILE A 425 -17.14 -11.94 5.30
C ILE A 425 -16.16 -11.90 4.12
N GLU A 426 -15.22 -12.84 4.05
CA GLU A 426 -14.15 -12.83 3.05
C GLU A 426 -14.73 -12.96 1.63
N TYR A 427 -15.72 -13.83 1.44
CA TYR A 427 -16.35 -14.16 0.15
C TYR A 427 -17.70 -13.49 -0.06
N TRP A 428 -17.93 -12.36 0.63
CA TRP A 428 -19.20 -11.66 0.54
C TRP A 428 -19.48 -11.13 -0.87
N LEU A 429 -20.66 -11.47 -1.41
CA LEU A 429 -21.07 -11.10 -2.76
C LEU A 429 -21.10 -9.58 -3.00
N LEU A 430 -21.44 -8.80 -1.97
CA LEU A 430 -21.44 -7.33 -2.07
C LEU A 430 -20.05 -6.76 -2.20
N GLU A 431 -19.06 -7.36 -1.51
CA GLU A 431 -17.67 -6.95 -1.66
C GLU A 431 -17.13 -7.39 -3.02
N GLU A 432 -17.50 -8.59 -3.48
CA GLU A 432 -17.17 -9.06 -4.83
C GLU A 432 -17.72 -8.13 -5.93
N ALA A 433 -18.96 -7.66 -5.80
CA ALA A 433 -19.56 -6.71 -6.73
C ALA A 433 -18.80 -5.37 -6.76
N LYS A 434 -18.20 -4.93 -5.65
CA LYS A 434 -17.31 -3.75 -5.63
C LYS A 434 -16.01 -4.03 -6.35
N LEU A 435 -15.39 -5.19 -6.13
CA LEU A 435 -14.15 -5.60 -6.79
C LEU A 435 -14.32 -5.68 -8.31
N GLN A 436 -15.45 -6.20 -8.79
CA GLN A 436 -15.77 -6.29 -10.22
C GLN A 436 -15.98 -4.92 -10.89
N ARG A 437 -16.33 -3.88 -10.12
CA ARG A 437 -16.49 -2.50 -10.62
C ARG A 437 -15.17 -1.71 -10.59
N MET A 438 -14.11 -2.24 -9.98
CA MET A 438 -12.81 -1.57 -9.99
C MET A 438 -12.24 -1.52 -11.41
N PRO A 439 -11.52 -0.45 -11.78
CA PRO A 439 -10.83 -0.39 -13.06
C PRO A 439 -9.81 -1.53 -13.17
N THR A 440 -9.63 -2.03 -14.39
CA THR A 440 -8.60 -3.03 -14.69
C THR A 440 -7.24 -2.55 -14.19
N PRO A 441 -6.43 -3.43 -13.56
CA PRO A 441 -5.07 -3.07 -13.15
C PRO A 441 -4.27 -2.49 -14.30
N LYS A 442 -3.41 -1.52 -13.99
CA LYS A 442 -2.51 -0.92 -14.99
C LYS A 442 -1.42 -1.92 -15.39
N ALA A 443 -0.79 -1.68 -16.54
CA ALA A 443 0.12 -2.66 -17.16
C ALA A 443 1.31 -3.06 -16.29
N LEU A 444 1.79 -2.18 -15.41
CA LEU A 444 2.91 -2.45 -14.49
C LEU A 444 2.47 -2.62 -13.03
N SER A 445 1.17 -2.78 -12.76
CA SER A 445 0.69 -3.12 -11.41
C SER A 445 1.37 -4.39 -10.90
N GLY A 446 1.90 -4.32 -9.67
CA GLY A 446 2.66 -5.42 -9.06
C GLY A 446 4.15 -5.45 -9.42
N ARG A 447 4.61 -4.62 -10.37
CA ARG A 447 6.01 -4.58 -10.83
C ARG A 447 6.84 -3.57 -10.03
N ILE A 448 8.11 -3.91 -9.81
CA ILE A 448 9.07 -3.08 -9.07
C ILE A 448 10.23 -2.69 -9.97
N ALA A 449 10.51 -1.39 -10.10
CA ALA A 449 11.56 -0.90 -10.98
C ALA A 449 12.68 -0.15 -10.25
N LEU A 450 13.92 -0.47 -10.57
CA LEU A 450 15.10 0.31 -10.18
C LEU A 450 15.66 0.99 -11.42
N ILE A 451 15.68 2.33 -11.41
CA ILE A 451 16.14 3.15 -12.54
C ILE A 451 17.37 3.93 -12.09
N THR A 452 18.55 3.64 -12.63
CA THR A 452 19.77 4.33 -12.17
C THR A 452 19.77 5.80 -12.60
N GLY A 453 20.10 6.73 -11.71
CA GLY A 453 20.13 8.17 -12.03
C GLY A 453 18.74 8.74 -12.33
N SER A 454 17.75 8.33 -11.53
CA SER A 454 16.33 8.67 -11.72
C SER A 454 15.88 9.96 -11.04
N ALA A 455 16.81 10.74 -10.47
CA ALA A 455 16.47 12.03 -9.89
C ALA A 455 16.48 13.19 -10.92
N GLY A 456 16.86 12.93 -12.18
CA GLY A 456 16.84 13.93 -13.25
C GLY A 456 16.70 13.33 -14.65
N GLY A 457 16.46 14.21 -15.65
CA GLY A 457 16.42 13.89 -17.07
C GLY A 457 15.59 12.65 -17.45
N ILE A 458 16.14 11.84 -18.35
CA ILE A 458 15.55 10.59 -18.86
C ILE A 458 15.14 9.65 -17.72
N GLY A 459 16.01 9.45 -16.73
CA GLY A 459 15.74 8.52 -15.62
C GLY A 459 14.51 8.92 -14.82
N LYS A 460 14.33 10.22 -14.56
CA LYS A 460 13.14 10.73 -13.86
C LYS A 460 11.87 10.56 -14.68
N ALA A 461 11.93 10.81 -15.99
CA ALA A 461 10.79 10.61 -16.90
C ALA A 461 10.37 9.14 -16.97
N ILE A 462 11.33 8.20 -17.03
CA ILE A 462 11.06 6.76 -16.98
C ILE A 462 10.39 6.38 -15.65
N ALA A 463 10.91 6.88 -14.52
CA ALA A 463 10.35 6.60 -13.21
C ALA A 463 8.89 7.12 -13.08
N LYS A 464 8.61 8.33 -13.56
CA LYS A 464 7.24 8.88 -13.60
C LYS A 464 6.31 8.01 -14.43
N LYS A 465 6.72 7.66 -15.66
CA LYS A 465 5.93 6.81 -16.55
C LYS A 465 5.62 5.45 -15.91
N PHE A 466 6.58 4.84 -15.23
CA PHE A 466 6.37 3.53 -14.60
C PHE A 466 5.41 3.61 -13.41
N VAL A 467 5.50 4.65 -12.57
CA VAL A 467 4.53 4.87 -11.48
C VAL A 467 3.13 5.16 -12.03
N GLU A 468 3.04 5.96 -13.11
CA GLU A 468 1.77 6.23 -13.79
C GLU A 468 1.14 4.97 -14.37
N GLU A 469 1.92 3.96 -14.73
CA GLU A 469 1.48 2.65 -15.20
C GLU A 469 1.36 1.60 -14.08
N GLY A 470 1.47 2.02 -12.81
CA GLY A 470 1.15 1.23 -11.62
C GLY A 470 2.33 0.48 -10.99
N ALA A 471 3.56 0.67 -11.47
CA ALA A 471 4.75 0.14 -10.81
C ALA A 471 5.06 0.92 -9.52
N VAL A 472 5.88 0.33 -8.67
CA VAL A 472 6.63 1.06 -7.65
C VAL A 472 8.08 1.22 -8.09
N VAL A 473 8.70 2.35 -7.73
CA VAL A 473 10.04 2.70 -8.22
C VAL A 473 11.03 2.95 -7.10
N VAL A 474 12.28 2.54 -7.30
CA VAL A 474 13.41 2.90 -6.45
C VAL A 474 14.14 4.05 -7.12
N LEU A 475 13.89 5.26 -6.61
CA LEU A 475 14.59 6.44 -7.04
C LEU A 475 16.01 6.44 -6.50
N ASN A 476 16.97 6.77 -7.34
CA ASN A 476 18.36 6.86 -6.92
C ASN A 476 19.15 7.87 -7.75
N ASP A 477 20.16 8.48 -7.11
CA ASP A 477 21.15 9.36 -7.70
C ASP A 477 22.35 9.39 -6.74
N MET A 478 23.53 9.77 -7.24
CA MET A 478 24.70 10.02 -6.39
C MET A 478 24.61 11.40 -5.71
N ASN A 479 23.80 12.31 -6.26
CA ASN A 479 23.52 13.61 -5.67
C ASN A 479 22.31 13.52 -4.73
N GLU A 480 22.57 13.62 -3.42
CA GLU A 480 21.54 13.49 -2.38
C GLU A 480 20.47 14.60 -2.44
N GLU A 481 20.86 15.85 -2.71
CA GLU A 481 19.94 16.98 -2.80
C GLU A 481 18.93 16.82 -3.96
N ARG A 482 19.42 16.37 -5.12
CA ARG A 482 18.55 16.08 -6.27
C ARG A 482 17.61 14.91 -5.96
N LEU A 483 18.13 13.87 -5.30
CA LEU A 483 17.34 12.72 -4.88
C LEU A 483 16.23 13.11 -3.91
N GLU A 484 16.52 13.96 -2.93
CA GLU A 484 15.52 14.51 -2.00
C GLU A 484 14.45 15.31 -2.74
N GLY A 485 14.85 16.21 -3.66
CA GLY A 485 13.93 16.98 -4.50
C GLY A 485 13.00 16.09 -5.34
N ALA A 486 13.55 15.04 -5.96
CA ALA A 486 12.74 14.05 -6.69
C ALA A 486 11.77 13.30 -5.77
N GLY A 487 12.21 12.95 -4.55
CA GLY A 487 11.34 12.34 -3.55
C GLY A 487 10.15 13.23 -3.18
N VAL A 488 10.37 14.52 -2.91
CA VAL A 488 9.30 15.48 -2.62
C VAL A 488 8.31 15.58 -3.80
N GLU A 489 8.83 15.66 -5.02
CA GLU A 489 8.02 15.69 -6.25
C GLU A 489 7.13 14.44 -6.37
N PHE A 490 7.71 13.24 -6.20
CA PHE A 490 6.98 11.98 -6.31
C PHE A 490 5.96 11.80 -5.19
N LYS A 491 6.28 12.19 -3.96
CA LYS A 491 5.33 12.14 -2.84
C LYS A 491 4.11 13.02 -3.10
N ALA A 492 4.30 14.21 -3.65
CA ALA A 492 3.22 15.13 -3.97
C ALA A 492 2.35 14.62 -5.14
N ALA A 493 2.97 14.08 -6.20
CA ALA A 493 2.26 13.64 -7.39
C ALA A 493 1.58 12.26 -7.26
N TYR A 494 2.23 11.32 -6.58
CA TYR A 494 1.86 9.90 -6.60
C TYR A 494 1.69 9.26 -5.21
N GLY A 495 2.03 9.99 -4.14
CA GLY A 495 1.93 9.51 -2.76
C GLY A 495 3.13 8.68 -2.29
N LYS A 496 3.24 8.51 -0.97
CA LYS A 496 4.39 7.89 -0.29
C LYS A 496 4.60 6.39 -0.62
N ASP A 497 3.56 5.70 -1.06
CA ASP A 497 3.59 4.26 -1.33
C ASP A 497 4.06 3.94 -2.77
N SER A 498 4.33 4.97 -3.61
CA SER A 498 4.72 4.80 -5.01
C SER A 498 6.23 4.64 -5.24
N TYR A 499 7.06 5.04 -4.27
CA TYR A 499 8.52 5.06 -4.44
C TYR A 499 9.28 4.85 -3.13
N ALA A 500 10.54 4.45 -3.26
CA ALA A 500 11.56 4.49 -2.22
C ALA A 500 12.81 5.22 -2.78
N THR A 501 13.71 5.67 -1.92
CA THR A 501 14.94 6.36 -2.33
C THR A 501 16.18 5.62 -1.83
N ALA A 502 17.22 5.59 -2.64
CA ALA A 502 18.54 5.10 -2.25
C ALA A 502 19.63 5.95 -2.92
N VAL A 503 20.67 6.34 -2.18
CA VAL A 503 21.85 6.99 -2.79
C VAL A 503 22.61 5.94 -3.59
N LEU A 504 22.95 6.26 -4.84
CA LEU A 504 23.62 5.31 -5.73
C LEU A 504 24.63 5.96 -6.68
N ASP A 505 25.91 5.72 -6.41
CA ASP A 505 26.99 5.75 -7.37
C ASP A 505 27.18 4.34 -7.96
N VAL A 506 26.92 4.20 -9.27
CA VAL A 506 27.02 2.92 -9.99
C VAL A 506 28.45 2.36 -10.06
N THR A 507 29.47 3.10 -9.63
CA THR A 507 30.85 2.61 -9.50
C THR A 507 31.14 1.99 -8.14
N LYS A 508 30.20 2.08 -7.19
CA LYS A 508 30.35 1.64 -5.79
C LYS A 508 29.48 0.41 -5.51
N GLY A 509 30.12 -0.76 -5.42
CA GLY A 509 29.41 -2.04 -5.24
C GLY A 509 28.59 -2.15 -3.95
N ASP A 510 29.05 -1.53 -2.88
CA ASP A 510 28.34 -1.42 -1.60
C ASP A 510 27.05 -0.59 -1.73
N GLN A 511 27.08 0.53 -2.46
CA GLN A 511 25.88 1.34 -2.70
C GLN A 511 24.89 0.63 -3.63
N ILE A 512 25.37 -0.10 -4.65
CA ILE A 512 24.51 -0.94 -5.49
C ILE A 512 23.77 -1.96 -4.63
N GLN A 513 24.49 -2.69 -3.77
CA GLN A 513 23.88 -3.69 -2.91
C GLN A 513 22.86 -3.07 -1.96
N GLU A 514 23.15 -1.89 -1.40
CA GLU A 514 22.23 -1.19 -0.50
C GLU A 514 20.97 -0.69 -1.22
N ALA A 515 21.07 -0.24 -2.48
CA ALA A 515 19.91 0.12 -3.29
C ALA A 515 18.99 -1.09 -3.54
N PHE A 516 19.55 -2.27 -3.81
CA PHE A 516 18.78 -3.51 -3.94
C PHE A 516 18.21 -4.00 -2.60
N ASN A 517 18.94 -3.85 -1.49
CA ASN A 517 18.41 -4.14 -0.15
C ASN A 517 17.22 -3.22 0.19
N THR A 518 17.33 -1.93 -0.14
CA THR A 518 16.26 -0.95 0.02
C THR A 518 15.04 -1.38 -0.80
N ALA A 519 15.23 -1.77 -2.07
CA ALA A 519 14.16 -2.30 -2.91
C ALA A 519 13.51 -3.55 -2.32
N ALA A 520 14.31 -4.49 -1.82
CA ALA A 520 13.86 -5.72 -1.19
C ALA A 520 13.01 -5.43 0.05
N LEU A 521 13.49 -4.60 0.99
CA LEU A 521 12.75 -4.27 2.21
C LEU A 521 11.50 -3.44 1.93
N ALA A 522 11.59 -2.48 1.00
CA ALA A 522 10.50 -1.59 0.66
C ALA A 522 9.42 -2.28 -0.17
N PHE A 523 9.77 -3.15 -1.11
CA PHE A 523 8.83 -3.66 -2.11
C PHE A 523 8.88 -5.17 -2.31
N GLY A 524 9.80 -5.87 -1.65
CA GLY A 524 9.97 -7.31 -1.76
C GLY A 524 10.92 -7.75 -2.89
N GLY A 525 11.46 -6.84 -3.70
CA GLY A 525 12.47 -7.16 -4.71
C GLY A 525 12.54 -6.18 -5.88
N VAL A 526 12.92 -6.63 -7.07
CA VAL A 526 13.07 -5.82 -8.31
C VAL A 526 12.72 -6.69 -9.52
N ASP A 527 11.85 -6.20 -10.39
CA ASP A 527 11.44 -6.87 -11.64
C ASP A 527 11.95 -6.17 -12.90
N ILE A 528 12.27 -4.88 -12.80
CA ILE A 528 12.71 -4.06 -13.92
C ILE A 528 13.95 -3.27 -13.51
N ILE A 529 15.03 -3.39 -14.28
CA ILE A 529 16.24 -2.60 -14.10
C ILE A 529 16.38 -1.72 -15.33
N VAL A 530 16.57 -0.43 -15.11
CA VAL A 530 16.89 0.50 -16.19
C VAL A 530 18.26 1.12 -15.93
N ASN A 531 19.26 0.65 -16.66
CA ASN A 531 20.60 1.23 -16.65
C ASN A 531 20.58 2.51 -17.51
N ASN A 532 20.36 3.63 -16.83
CA ASN A 532 20.25 4.98 -17.39
C ASN A 532 21.41 5.90 -17.00
N ALA A 533 22.09 5.65 -15.88
CA ALA A 533 23.16 6.50 -15.39
C ALA A 533 24.28 6.60 -16.44
N GLY A 534 24.77 7.81 -16.67
CA GLY A 534 25.81 8.04 -17.65
C GLY A 534 26.27 9.49 -17.74
N LEU A 535 27.44 9.65 -18.36
CA LEU A 535 28.08 10.92 -18.64
C LEU A 535 28.72 10.86 -20.03
N SER A 536 29.14 12.01 -20.55
CA SER A 536 29.76 12.11 -21.88
C SER A 536 31.00 13.00 -21.81
N ILE A 537 32.08 12.59 -22.49
CA ILE A 537 33.34 13.36 -22.63
C ILE A 537 33.69 13.43 -24.12
N SER A 538 33.76 14.64 -24.68
CA SER A 538 33.97 14.93 -26.11
C SER A 538 35.27 15.68 -26.23
N LYS A 539 36.32 14.96 -26.60
CA LYS A 539 37.68 15.49 -26.76
C LYS A 539 38.31 14.88 -28.00
N SER A 540 39.24 15.61 -28.62
CA SER A 540 40.10 15.06 -29.68
C SER A 540 40.91 13.88 -29.12
N ILE A 541 41.50 13.06 -29.98
CA ILE A 541 42.36 11.94 -29.52
C ILE A 541 43.56 12.48 -28.71
N GLU A 542 44.14 13.61 -29.10
CA GLU A 542 45.29 14.22 -28.43
C GLU A 542 44.94 14.75 -27.04
N ASP A 543 43.72 15.24 -26.85
CA ASP A 543 43.26 15.83 -25.58
C ASP A 543 42.55 14.84 -24.65
N HIS A 544 42.22 13.63 -25.13
CA HIS A 544 41.50 12.63 -24.35
C HIS A 544 42.47 11.91 -23.42
N THR A 545 42.33 12.12 -22.11
CA THR A 545 43.24 11.54 -21.12
C THR A 545 42.81 10.13 -20.72
N ASP A 546 43.75 9.33 -20.20
CA ASP A 546 43.44 8.02 -19.61
C ASP A 546 42.38 8.12 -18.51
N LYS A 547 42.41 9.21 -17.71
CA LYS A 547 41.41 9.47 -16.68
C LYS A 547 40.00 9.70 -17.26
N ASP A 548 39.90 10.38 -18.41
CA ASP A 548 38.61 10.55 -19.10
C ASP A 548 38.08 9.20 -19.60
N TRP A 549 38.97 8.37 -20.15
CA TRP A 549 38.66 7.04 -20.62
C TRP A 549 38.17 6.13 -19.49
N ASP A 550 38.93 6.05 -18.40
CA ASP A 550 38.62 5.23 -17.23
C ASP A 550 37.27 5.65 -16.63
N LEU A 551 37.02 6.95 -16.47
CA LEU A 551 35.74 7.45 -15.95
C LEU A 551 34.56 7.03 -16.84
N LEU A 552 34.70 7.12 -18.17
CA LEU A 552 33.67 6.69 -19.11
C LEU A 552 33.39 5.19 -19.01
N TYR A 553 34.44 4.36 -18.96
CA TYR A 553 34.28 2.90 -18.89
C TYR A 553 33.79 2.43 -17.52
N ASP A 554 34.26 3.02 -16.43
CA ASP A 554 33.83 2.71 -15.07
C ASP A 554 32.34 3.01 -14.88
N VAL A 555 31.85 4.16 -15.37
CA VAL A 555 30.44 4.53 -15.20
C VAL A 555 29.54 3.82 -16.22
N LEU A 556 29.87 3.87 -17.52
CA LEU A 556 28.96 3.38 -18.56
C LEU A 556 29.00 1.85 -18.64
N VAL A 557 30.18 1.25 -18.74
CA VAL A 557 30.29 -0.19 -19.03
C VAL A 557 30.26 -1.00 -17.74
N LYS A 558 31.19 -0.73 -16.83
CA LYS A 558 31.34 -1.47 -15.57
C LYS A 558 30.18 -1.20 -14.62
N GLY A 559 29.71 0.04 -14.52
CA GLY A 559 28.53 0.39 -13.73
C GLY A 559 27.27 -0.36 -14.19
N GLN A 560 26.98 -0.38 -15.50
CA GLN A 560 25.90 -1.19 -16.08
C GLN A 560 26.05 -2.67 -15.71
N PHE A 561 27.26 -3.22 -15.85
CA PHE A 561 27.54 -4.61 -15.51
C PHE A 561 27.24 -4.91 -14.04
N MET A 562 27.77 -4.10 -13.11
CA MET A 562 27.61 -4.32 -11.66
C MET A 562 26.15 -4.21 -11.21
N VAL A 563 25.41 -3.22 -11.71
CA VAL A 563 23.98 -3.06 -11.41
C VAL A 563 23.17 -4.22 -11.97
N THR A 564 23.45 -4.62 -13.22
CA THR A 564 22.78 -5.78 -13.83
C THR A 564 23.08 -7.07 -13.08
N GLN A 565 24.33 -7.28 -12.66
CA GLN A 565 24.75 -8.47 -11.92
C GLN A 565 23.99 -8.61 -10.60
N ALA A 566 23.97 -7.55 -9.77
CA ALA A 566 23.24 -7.56 -8.50
C ALA A 566 21.73 -7.76 -8.71
N GLY A 567 21.19 -7.15 -9.76
CA GLY A 567 19.80 -7.30 -10.14
C GLY A 567 19.41 -8.70 -10.59
N VAL A 568 20.24 -9.35 -11.41
CA VAL A 568 20.04 -10.74 -11.83
C VAL A 568 20.10 -11.69 -10.64
N GLU A 569 21.04 -11.48 -9.70
CA GLU A 569 21.11 -12.27 -8.47
C GLU A 569 19.78 -12.20 -7.68
N LEU A 570 19.23 -10.98 -7.54
CA LEU A 570 17.94 -10.79 -6.89
C LEU A 570 16.79 -11.41 -7.69
N MET A 571 16.74 -11.23 -9.02
CA MET A 571 15.69 -11.79 -9.88
C MET A 571 15.66 -13.31 -9.81
N ARG A 572 16.82 -13.98 -9.75
CA ARG A 572 16.92 -15.45 -9.56
C ARG A 572 16.44 -15.91 -8.18
N LYS A 573 16.59 -15.08 -7.13
CA LYS A 573 15.99 -15.35 -5.81
C LYS A 573 14.46 -15.36 -5.90
N GLN A 574 13.89 -14.40 -6.62
CA GLN A 574 12.44 -14.29 -6.84
C GLN A 574 11.90 -15.39 -7.76
N ASP A 575 12.62 -15.70 -8.84
CA ASP A 575 12.29 -16.77 -9.80
C ASP A 575 10.92 -16.61 -10.46
N ILE A 576 10.68 -15.37 -10.91
CA ILE A 576 9.49 -14.96 -11.65
C ILE A 576 9.86 -14.16 -12.92
N GLY A 577 11.10 -14.33 -13.41
CA GLY A 577 11.65 -13.60 -14.54
C GLY A 577 12.00 -12.14 -14.22
N GLY A 578 12.18 -11.33 -15.27
CA GLY A 578 12.48 -9.90 -15.11
C GLY A 578 12.85 -9.20 -16.42
N ASP A 579 13.14 -7.91 -16.31
CA ASP A 579 13.48 -7.05 -17.44
C ASP A 579 14.69 -6.18 -17.13
N VAL A 580 15.65 -6.15 -18.05
CA VAL A 580 16.78 -5.22 -18.04
C VAL A 580 16.70 -4.36 -19.29
N LEU A 581 16.61 -3.05 -19.10
CA LEU A 581 16.65 -2.06 -20.17
C LEU A 581 17.92 -1.24 -20.03
N ASN A 582 18.69 -1.14 -21.12
CA ASN A 582 19.89 -0.32 -21.15
C ASN A 582 19.66 0.90 -22.03
N ILE A 583 19.83 2.10 -21.45
CA ILE A 583 19.78 3.36 -22.19
C ILE A 583 21.16 3.61 -22.78
N VAL A 584 21.30 3.34 -24.08
CA VAL A 584 22.58 3.44 -24.78
C VAL A 584 22.70 4.84 -25.40
N SER A 585 22.89 4.94 -26.71
CA SER A 585 23.07 6.17 -27.47
C SER A 585 23.36 5.78 -28.90
N LYS A 586 22.83 6.55 -29.86
CA LYS A 586 23.20 6.48 -31.27
C LYS A 586 24.71 6.32 -31.52
N ASN A 587 25.56 6.92 -30.68
CA ASN A 587 27.02 6.83 -30.83
C ASN A 587 27.59 5.40 -30.65
N ALA A 588 26.78 4.44 -30.19
CA ALA A 588 27.11 3.01 -30.22
C ALA A 588 27.12 2.42 -31.65
N LEU A 589 26.36 3.03 -32.57
CA LEU A 589 26.17 2.57 -33.94
C LEU A 589 26.82 3.51 -34.96
N VAL A 590 26.89 4.80 -34.64
CA VAL A 590 27.37 5.85 -35.55
C VAL A 590 28.64 6.48 -34.99
N SER A 591 29.71 6.48 -35.78
CA SER A 591 30.94 7.19 -35.47
C SER A 591 30.78 8.70 -35.68
N GLY A 592 31.36 9.50 -34.78
CA GLY A 592 31.45 10.95 -34.92
C GLY A 592 32.78 11.48 -34.35
N PRO A 593 33.23 12.66 -34.77
CA PRO A 593 34.48 13.26 -34.29
C PRO A 593 34.44 13.49 -32.77
N ASN A 594 35.61 13.46 -32.14
CA ASN A 594 35.84 13.72 -30.71
C ASN A 594 35.13 12.79 -29.73
N ASN A 595 34.65 11.62 -30.18
CA ASN A 595 33.83 10.70 -29.38
C ASN A 595 34.47 9.29 -29.24
N ALA A 596 35.79 9.15 -29.39
CA ALA A 596 36.44 7.83 -29.32
C ALA A 596 36.15 7.10 -27.99
N GLY A 597 36.33 7.79 -26.85
CA GLY A 597 36.01 7.24 -25.53
C GLY A 597 34.51 6.96 -25.36
N TYR A 598 33.65 7.96 -25.55
CA TYR A 598 32.20 7.81 -25.32
C TYR A 598 31.55 6.81 -26.28
N GLY A 599 31.85 6.90 -27.58
CA GLY A 599 31.30 6.01 -28.60
C GLY A 599 31.73 4.57 -28.40
N SER A 600 33.01 4.32 -28.06
CA SER A 600 33.47 2.95 -27.77
C SER A 600 32.80 2.38 -26.51
N ALA A 601 32.67 3.16 -25.44
CA ALA A 601 31.96 2.73 -24.23
C ALA A 601 30.47 2.42 -24.51
N LYS A 602 29.79 3.25 -25.31
CA LYS A 602 28.40 3.00 -25.72
C LYS A 602 28.26 1.77 -26.64
N ALA A 603 29.21 1.53 -27.53
CA ALA A 603 29.26 0.30 -28.34
C ALA A 603 29.46 -0.95 -27.45
N ALA A 604 30.32 -0.86 -26.42
CA ALA A 604 30.50 -1.91 -25.44
C ALA A 604 29.23 -2.19 -24.64
N GLN A 605 28.52 -1.16 -24.15
CA GLN A 605 27.21 -1.31 -23.49
C GLN A 605 26.18 -2.04 -24.37
N LEU A 606 26.11 -1.65 -25.65
CA LEU A 606 25.21 -2.29 -26.63
C LEU A 606 25.53 -3.77 -26.82
N HIS A 607 26.80 -4.11 -27.02
CA HIS A 607 27.19 -5.50 -27.21
C HIS A 607 26.98 -6.32 -25.93
N LEU A 608 27.33 -5.78 -24.76
CA LEU A 608 27.07 -6.41 -23.45
C LEU A 608 25.58 -6.71 -23.26
N SER A 609 24.68 -5.83 -23.70
CA SER A 609 23.23 -6.06 -23.64
C SER A 609 22.79 -7.31 -24.41
N ARG A 610 23.40 -7.57 -25.57
CA ARG A 610 23.12 -8.76 -26.39
C ARG A 610 23.68 -10.04 -25.74
N LEU A 611 24.87 -9.96 -25.16
CA LEU A 611 25.46 -11.08 -24.41
C LEU A 611 24.57 -11.45 -23.21
N ASN A 612 24.13 -10.46 -22.43
CA ASN A 612 23.24 -10.67 -21.30
C ASN A 612 21.86 -11.21 -21.74
N ALA A 613 21.30 -10.77 -22.88
CA ALA A 613 20.07 -11.36 -23.42
C ALA A 613 20.23 -12.86 -23.74
N ALA A 614 21.37 -13.27 -24.29
CA ALA A 614 21.64 -14.67 -24.61
C ALA A 614 21.85 -15.52 -23.34
N GLU A 615 22.53 -14.98 -22.33
CA GLU A 615 22.77 -15.68 -21.07
C GLU A 615 21.50 -15.84 -20.22
N LEU A 616 20.72 -14.76 -20.09
CA LEU A 616 19.65 -14.66 -19.09
C LEU A 616 18.28 -15.12 -19.60
N GLY A 617 18.14 -15.39 -20.90
CA GLY A 617 16.88 -15.81 -21.49
C GLY A 617 16.32 -17.10 -20.89
N GLY A 618 17.18 -18.02 -20.44
CA GLY A 618 16.77 -19.26 -19.76
C GLY A 618 16.11 -19.03 -18.40
N ASP A 619 16.42 -17.90 -17.75
CA ASP A 619 15.84 -17.50 -16.46
C ASP A 619 14.54 -16.67 -16.65
N GLY A 620 14.08 -16.49 -17.90
CA GLY A 620 12.95 -15.60 -18.21
C GLY A 620 13.27 -14.12 -18.01
N ILE A 621 14.55 -13.75 -17.93
CA ILE A 621 14.99 -12.35 -17.80
C ILE A 621 15.31 -11.81 -19.19
N ARG A 622 14.57 -10.79 -19.62
CA ARG A 622 14.74 -10.17 -20.94
C ARG A 622 15.72 -9.00 -20.83
N VAL A 623 16.56 -8.82 -21.85
CA VAL A 623 17.49 -7.69 -21.92
C VAL A 623 17.30 -6.98 -23.24
N ASN A 624 16.88 -5.71 -23.21
CA ASN A 624 16.66 -4.90 -24.41
C ASN A 624 17.32 -3.52 -24.27
N VAL A 625 17.46 -2.83 -25.39
CA VAL A 625 18.13 -1.53 -25.48
C VAL A 625 17.16 -0.47 -26.00
N VAL A 626 17.17 0.69 -25.36
CA VAL A 626 16.59 1.93 -25.90
C VAL A 626 17.75 2.82 -26.32
N ASN A 627 17.70 3.31 -27.55
CA ASN A 627 18.81 3.98 -28.21
C ASN A 627 18.43 5.41 -28.60
N PRO A 628 18.67 6.39 -27.70
CA PRO A 628 18.32 7.79 -27.94
C PRO A 628 19.34 8.55 -28.79
N ASP A 629 18.91 9.68 -29.39
CA ASP A 629 19.77 10.76 -29.86
C ASP A 629 19.28 12.11 -29.30
N ALA A 630 20.23 13.02 -29.06
CA ALA A 630 19.99 14.45 -28.80
C ALA A 630 18.88 14.83 -27.79
N VAL A 631 18.69 14.07 -26.70
CA VAL A 631 17.79 14.45 -25.61
C VAL A 631 18.44 15.53 -24.75
N ILE A 632 18.08 16.79 -25.00
CA ILE A 632 18.69 17.98 -24.36
C ILE A 632 17.91 18.41 -23.11
N SER A 633 16.57 18.36 -23.14
CA SER A 633 15.74 18.82 -22.01
C SER A 633 16.09 18.09 -20.72
N ASP A 634 16.28 18.86 -19.64
CA ASP A 634 16.55 18.39 -18.28
C ASP A 634 17.74 17.44 -18.12
N SER A 635 18.66 17.44 -19.09
CA SER A 635 19.77 16.50 -19.14
C SER A 635 21.06 17.14 -18.63
N ASN A 636 21.57 16.61 -17.51
CA ASN A 636 22.86 17.05 -16.95
C ASN A 636 24.05 16.77 -17.88
N ILE A 637 23.90 15.88 -18.87
CA ILE A 637 24.94 15.59 -19.87
C ILE A 637 25.20 16.82 -20.75
N TRP A 638 24.22 17.71 -20.90
CA TRP A 638 24.35 18.95 -21.67
C TRP A 638 24.77 20.16 -20.83
N ALA A 639 24.83 20.01 -19.50
CA ALA A 639 25.34 21.04 -18.60
C ALA A 639 26.88 21.11 -18.61
N GLY A 640 27.46 22.14 -17.98
CA GLY A 640 28.89 22.20 -17.69
C GLY A 640 29.82 22.39 -18.91
N GLY A 641 29.37 23.07 -19.97
CA GLY A 641 30.21 23.41 -21.13
C GLY A 641 29.98 22.53 -22.37
N TRP A 642 29.23 21.44 -22.26
CA TRP A 642 28.99 20.51 -23.38
C TRP A 642 28.11 21.11 -24.47
N ALA A 643 26.97 21.70 -24.07
CA ALA A 643 26.07 22.37 -24.99
C ALA A 643 26.79 23.54 -25.67
N GLU A 644 27.57 24.33 -24.92
CA GLU A 644 28.37 25.44 -25.43
C GLU A 644 29.42 24.95 -26.45
N GLY A 645 30.11 23.85 -26.15
CA GLY A 645 31.09 23.24 -27.04
C GLY A 645 30.47 22.76 -28.35
N ARG A 646 29.27 22.16 -28.31
CA ARG A 646 28.55 21.69 -29.50
C ARG A 646 27.93 22.85 -30.29
N ALA A 647 27.33 23.82 -29.61
CA ALA A 647 26.82 25.06 -30.20
C ALA A 647 27.93 25.76 -30.99
N LYS A 648 29.12 25.91 -30.38
CA LYS A 648 30.32 26.45 -31.03
C LYS A 648 30.77 25.60 -32.22
N ALA A 649 30.82 24.27 -32.08
CA ALA A 649 31.23 23.38 -33.16
C ALA A 649 30.27 23.39 -34.36
N TYR A 650 28.99 23.68 -34.13
CA TYR A 650 27.95 23.74 -35.17
C TYR A 650 27.63 25.17 -35.65
N GLY A 651 28.18 26.19 -35.00
CA GLY A 651 27.93 27.59 -35.36
C GLY A 651 26.51 28.07 -35.04
N VAL A 652 25.86 27.51 -34.02
CA VAL A 652 24.51 27.88 -33.56
C VAL A 652 24.56 28.32 -32.10
N LYS A 653 23.47 28.93 -31.60
CA LYS A 653 23.34 29.21 -30.16
C LYS A 653 22.93 27.96 -29.38
N VAL A 654 23.19 27.95 -28.07
CA VAL A 654 22.83 26.81 -27.20
C VAL A 654 21.32 26.56 -27.20
N GLU A 655 20.54 27.63 -27.20
CA GLU A 655 19.07 27.58 -27.20
C GLU A 655 18.50 27.01 -28.51
N GLU A 656 19.25 27.12 -29.61
CA GLU A 656 18.88 26.63 -30.94
C GLU A 656 19.30 25.16 -31.16
N LEU A 657 20.06 24.58 -30.22
CA LEU A 657 20.55 23.19 -30.35
C LEU A 657 19.44 22.16 -30.52
N PRO A 658 18.34 22.17 -29.74
CA PRO A 658 17.25 21.19 -29.92
C PRO A 658 16.70 21.19 -31.34
N GLU A 659 16.40 22.36 -31.87
CA GLU A 659 15.88 22.54 -33.24
C GLU A 659 16.92 22.17 -34.30
N PHE A 660 18.20 22.50 -34.05
CA PHE A 660 19.30 22.11 -34.92
C PHE A 660 19.45 20.58 -35.02
N TYR A 661 19.37 19.87 -33.89
CA TYR A 661 19.43 18.41 -33.89
C TYR A 661 18.20 17.80 -34.53
N ALA A 662 17.00 18.33 -34.27
CA ALA A 662 15.76 17.88 -34.88
C ALA A 662 15.86 17.87 -36.42
N LYS A 663 16.35 18.95 -37.03
CA LYS A 663 16.55 19.11 -38.49
C LYS A 663 17.50 18.09 -39.13
N ARG A 664 18.26 17.32 -38.34
CA ARG A 664 19.17 16.26 -38.84
C ARG A 664 18.50 14.89 -38.91
N THR A 665 17.28 14.78 -38.40
CA THR A 665 16.51 13.54 -38.32
C THR A 665 15.47 13.48 -39.44
N LEU A 666 14.99 12.29 -39.79
CA LEU A 666 13.99 12.14 -40.86
C LEU A 666 12.62 12.76 -40.49
N LEU A 667 12.28 12.79 -39.20
CA LEU A 667 11.01 13.34 -38.72
C LEU A 667 11.06 14.85 -38.46
N ASN A 668 12.26 15.44 -38.36
CA ASN A 668 12.44 16.87 -37.99
C ASN A 668 11.86 17.24 -36.61
N GLU A 669 11.79 16.27 -35.69
CA GLU A 669 11.20 16.44 -34.36
C GLU A 669 12.26 16.47 -33.26
N ILE A 670 11.96 17.21 -32.18
CA ILE A 670 12.78 17.23 -30.96
C ILE A 670 12.46 15.98 -30.14
N ILE A 671 13.51 15.30 -29.65
CA ILE A 671 13.34 14.12 -28.79
C ILE A 671 13.38 14.53 -27.32
N LEU A 672 12.35 14.12 -26.58
CA LEU A 672 12.15 14.46 -25.17
C LEU A 672 12.41 13.26 -24.24
N PRO A 673 12.69 13.50 -22.95
CA PRO A 673 12.79 12.44 -21.95
C PRO A 673 11.57 11.49 -21.93
N GLU A 674 10.37 12.02 -22.15
CA GLU A 674 9.11 11.29 -22.18
C GLU A 674 9.04 10.29 -23.36
N ASP A 675 9.68 10.59 -24.50
CA ASP A 675 9.75 9.68 -25.64
C ASP A 675 10.58 8.43 -25.27
N ILE A 676 11.66 8.63 -24.52
CA ILE A 676 12.50 7.54 -24.03
C ILE A 676 11.75 6.71 -22.98
N ALA A 677 10.96 7.37 -22.13
CA ALA A 677 10.10 6.72 -21.15
C ALA A 677 9.03 5.84 -21.82
N ASN A 678 8.40 6.34 -22.89
CA ASN A 678 7.43 5.58 -23.68
C ASN A 678 8.06 4.35 -24.35
N ALA A 679 9.28 4.48 -24.88
CA ALA A 679 10.01 3.35 -25.45
C ALA A 679 10.37 2.29 -24.40
N CYS A 680 10.78 2.70 -23.20
CA CYS A 680 11.00 1.77 -22.08
C CYS A 680 9.71 1.05 -21.72
N PHE A 681 8.60 1.80 -21.59
CA PHE A 681 7.29 1.24 -21.31
C PHE A 681 6.83 0.25 -22.38
N ALA A 682 7.08 0.52 -23.68
CA ALA A 682 6.73 -0.41 -24.75
C ALA A 682 7.37 -1.79 -24.56
N PHE A 683 8.61 -1.85 -24.05
CA PHE A 683 9.27 -3.12 -23.75
C PHE A 683 8.66 -3.85 -22.55
N VAL A 684 8.27 -3.15 -21.49
CA VAL A 684 7.85 -3.76 -20.20
C VAL A 684 6.34 -3.80 -19.98
N GLY A 685 5.55 -3.08 -20.78
CA GLY A 685 4.10 -2.93 -20.64
C GLY A 685 3.27 -4.14 -21.07
N GLY A 686 3.90 -5.31 -21.28
CA GLY A 686 3.22 -6.58 -21.53
C GLY A 686 3.09 -6.98 -23.01
N LEU A 687 3.25 -6.06 -23.96
CA LEU A 687 3.09 -6.35 -25.39
C LEU A 687 4.30 -7.09 -26.01
N LEU A 688 5.49 -6.90 -25.45
CA LEU A 688 6.75 -7.43 -25.99
C LEU A 688 7.36 -8.56 -25.15
N ASN A 689 6.55 -9.27 -24.36
CA ASN A 689 7.02 -10.30 -23.40
C ASN A 689 7.79 -11.48 -24.04
N LYS A 690 7.71 -11.66 -25.37
CA LYS A 690 8.46 -12.68 -26.12
C LYS A 690 9.69 -12.13 -26.86
N SER A 691 10.09 -10.89 -26.57
CA SER A 691 11.16 -10.17 -27.26
C SER A 691 12.32 -9.84 -26.31
N THR A 692 13.53 -10.29 -26.64
CA THR A 692 14.80 -10.00 -25.93
C THR A 692 15.92 -9.77 -26.94
N GLY A 693 16.98 -9.05 -26.56
CA GLY A 693 18.12 -8.71 -27.41
C GLY A 693 17.87 -7.58 -28.42
N ASN A 694 16.74 -6.87 -28.31
CA ASN A 694 16.33 -5.85 -29.28
C ASN A 694 16.96 -4.49 -29.00
N VAL A 695 17.01 -3.67 -30.04
CA VAL A 695 17.41 -2.26 -29.96
C VAL A 695 16.28 -1.42 -30.56
N LEU A 696 15.71 -0.51 -29.76
CA LEU A 696 14.70 0.44 -30.21
C LEU A 696 15.32 1.83 -30.31
N ASN A 697 15.45 2.35 -31.53
CA ASN A 697 15.89 3.72 -31.77
C ASN A 697 14.78 4.72 -31.42
N VAL A 698 15.14 5.74 -30.66
CA VAL A 698 14.27 6.89 -30.31
C VAL A 698 15.06 8.16 -30.61
N ASP A 699 15.21 8.45 -31.90
CA ASP A 699 16.17 9.43 -32.41
C ASP A 699 15.62 10.32 -33.54
N GLY A 700 14.30 10.32 -33.76
CA GLY A 700 13.66 11.06 -34.87
C GLY A 700 13.94 10.46 -36.25
N GLY A 701 14.54 9.28 -36.32
CA GLY A 701 14.89 8.60 -37.57
C GLY A 701 16.28 9.01 -38.07
N VAL A 702 17.33 8.79 -37.29
CA VAL A 702 18.70 8.97 -37.80
C VAL A 702 19.05 7.79 -38.70
N ALA A 703 19.00 7.99 -40.03
CA ALA A 703 19.22 6.91 -41.01
C ALA A 703 20.54 6.14 -40.83
N MET A 704 21.62 6.82 -40.42
CA MET A 704 22.92 6.17 -40.18
C MET A 704 22.93 5.26 -38.94
N ALA A 705 21.99 5.44 -38.01
CA ALA A 705 21.88 4.69 -36.78
C ALA A 705 20.92 3.49 -36.89
N PHE A 706 20.38 3.21 -38.08
CA PHE A 706 19.49 2.06 -38.27
C PHE A 706 20.24 0.76 -38.01
N VAL A 707 19.74 -0.02 -37.05
CA VAL A 707 20.28 -1.35 -36.74
C VAL A 707 20.07 -2.28 -37.93
N ARG A 708 21.13 -2.99 -38.32
CA ARG A 708 21.14 -3.96 -39.42
C ARG A 708 21.47 -5.35 -38.89
#